data_AF-A0A6C0FU83-F1
#
_entry.id   AF-A0A6C0FU83-F1
#
_cell.length_a   1.000
_cell.length_b   1.000
_cell.length_c   1.000
_cell.angle_alpha   90.00
_cell.angle_beta   90.00
_cell.angle_gamma   90.00
#
_symmetry.space_group_name_H-M   'P 1'
#
loop_
_entity.id
_entity.type
_entity.pdbx_description
1 polymer ?
#
loop_
_entity_poly.entity_id
_entity_poly.type
_entity_poly.pdbx_seq_one_letter_code
_entity_poly.pdbx_strand_id
1 'polypeptide(L)'
;MTAPVDALRTGASTGASAGTWTGAWVSDRLDLTLRTTGSAVGLDLTDLVGLAVRRNPRRAHLLVSRVLGKHVPTDPRVVRGAGLLLGALAARSLVEPPPVEATDAGADLDERLLSAGAVLRDALDGDPVAPTLLTGVVADLVADVPASAVVLGYAETATALGHAVADALGGAPYLHSTRRPVAGVPSVGAFEEDHSHATTHLLLPADPALLASAAPLVLVDDELSTGTTALHTIEAVHRLAARDRYVVATLVDLRTDDDRARAAALADRLGVRIDVVALVAGRVDAPDDVVTRGAALVAEVDAAVAVPRAAAATPSDAHADAARQDDASGTEARGDDDGAPAATAGRPGHAPVRRVDVGWPAALPETARHGVDADDRRALDVALPACTAALRDALAGGSSPALDAGGRVLVLGTEELMDAPLRLAESLAVALDGTTEVRFSTTTRSPVLAVDDAAYAIRSSLTFPAHDDPADAAPGAPGHRRFAYNVAPTTPGDRFDAVVVVTDAPGDTPALTAPAGLLDELAAHTGDVLLVVLPGSAARRATAVRAGATTSAGPGGDARPAAGVGSVVGTRPDDDARPGPAGPDAAALPAPLRGPAFGSYAPDEVTWLLTDLSGVALEAPVEEREEAVQSGGAHYAESLPVEYQPSAAYVRLFDEALEAGAERLAHAVGVVAEQILAARGDGATLVSLARAGTPVGILVRRWARLVHGLDLPHHAVSIVRGRGIDDVALRFLAVHHDPASVVFVDGWTGKGAIARELGAALADHGRRTGVAFPRDLAVLADPGRCVRLAGTRDDFLVPSACLNSTVSGLVSRTVLNRDLIGPDQFHGAKFYADLAPADVSGRFLDAVEARFGDVRDAVERDWRDLAAAHQDVDWAGWAAVERIVEAYGIGDVNLVKPGVGETTRVLLRRVPWRVLVRPDVDPADVAHVRHLAAERGVPVETVADLPYSCVGLIHPRFTAGATGADGLTVRADA
;
A
#
# COMPACT_ATOMS: atom_id res chain seq x y z
N MET A 1 -36.45 14.44 -41.39
CA MET A 1 -36.83 15.77 -41.91
C MET A 1 -36.17 16.80 -41.00
N THR A 2 -35.17 17.48 -41.56
CA THR A 2 -34.23 18.43 -40.96
C THR A 2 -34.90 19.75 -40.54
N ALA A 3 -34.68 20.19 -39.30
CA ALA A 3 -34.73 21.58 -38.88
C ALA A 3 -33.72 21.81 -37.73
N PRO A 4 -32.95 22.92 -37.73
CA PRO A 4 -31.81 23.10 -36.84
C PRO A 4 -32.18 23.70 -35.48
N VAL A 5 -31.48 23.24 -34.45
CA VAL A 5 -31.51 23.71 -33.06
C VAL A 5 -30.75 25.04 -32.97
N ASP A 6 -31.40 26.18 -33.23
CA ASP A 6 -30.69 27.47 -33.15
C ASP A 6 -31.57 28.66 -32.70
N ALA A 7 -32.62 28.41 -31.92
CA ALA A 7 -33.54 29.48 -31.53
C ALA A 7 -34.00 29.39 -30.06
N LEU A 8 -33.07 29.43 -29.10
CA LEU A 8 -33.38 29.71 -27.68
C LEU A 8 -32.23 30.42 -26.93
N ARG A 9 -31.35 31.17 -27.62
CA ARG A 9 -30.31 32.00 -26.97
C ARG A 9 -30.67 33.49 -26.96
N THR A 10 -31.70 33.87 -26.21
CA THR A 10 -31.85 35.28 -25.77
C THR A 10 -32.55 35.33 -24.42
N GLY A 11 -31.73 35.41 -23.36
CA GLY A 11 -32.18 35.61 -21.98
C GLY A 11 -30.96 35.71 -21.07
N ALA A 12 -30.33 36.89 -21.05
CA ALA A 12 -29.28 37.19 -20.07
C ALA A 12 -29.91 37.17 -18.67
N SER A 13 -29.65 36.10 -17.92
CA SER A 13 -29.91 35.99 -16.49
C SER A 13 -28.60 36.27 -15.76
N THR A 14 -28.47 37.50 -15.26
CA THR A 14 -27.43 37.89 -14.31
C THR A 14 -27.78 37.33 -12.94
N GLY A 15 -27.30 36.13 -12.65
CA GLY A 15 -27.21 35.54 -11.33
C GLY A 15 -26.07 34.54 -11.37
N ALA A 16 -24.92 34.88 -10.77
CA ALA A 16 -23.77 33.99 -10.72
C ALA A 16 -24.17 32.70 -10.01
N SER A 17 -24.23 31.58 -10.74
CA SER A 17 -24.32 30.26 -10.15
C SER A 17 -23.04 29.99 -9.37
N ALA A 18 -23.18 29.46 -8.16
CA ALA A 18 -22.05 28.89 -7.45
C ALA A 18 -21.56 27.66 -8.24
N GLY A 19 -20.27 27.60 -8.61
CA GLY A 19 -19.60 26.29 -8.65
C GLY A 19 -18.55 25.96 -9.71
N THR A 20 -18.29 26.75 -10.75
CA THR A 20 -17.21 26.42 -11.70
C THR A 20 -15.89 27.04 -11.22
N TRP A 21 -15.18 26.32 -10.35
CA TRP A 21 -13.82 26.69 -10.00
C TRP A 21 -12.90 26.30 -11.17
N THR A 22 -12.16 27.27 -11.70
CA THR A 22 -11.41 27.13 -12.96
C THR A 22 -10.02 26.49 -12.78
N GLY A 23 -9.64 26.17 -11.54
CA GLY A 23 -8.27 25.79 -11.17
C GLY A 23 -7.27 26.95 -11.18
N ALA A 24 -7.69 28.14 -11.64
CA ALA A 24 -6.83 29.33 -11.79
C ALA A 24 -6.14 29.73 -10.48
N TRP A 25 -6.79 29.53 -9.33
CA TRP A 25 -6.18 29.85 -8.04
C TRP A 25 -4.83 29.16 -7.83
N VAL A 26 -4.74 27.88 -8.23
CA VAL A 26 -3.52 27.07 -8.14
C VAL A 26 -2.63 27.32 -9.35
N SER A 27 -3.21 27.33 -10.56
CA SER A 27 -2.46 27.56 -11.80
C SER A 27 -1.68 28.87 -11.76
N ASP A 28 -2.29 29.98 -11.31
CA ASP A 28 -1.67 31.31 -11.28
C ASP A 28 -0.57 31.40 -10.22
N ARG A 29 -0.74 30.71 -9.08
CA ARG A 29 0.21 30.77 -7.96
C ARG A 29 1.36 29.79 -8.08
N LEU A 30 1.14 28.64 -8.72
CA LEU A 30 2.15 27.60 -8.93
C LEU A 30 2.69 27.53 -10.36
N ASP A 31 2.19 28.38 -11.26
CA ASP A 31 2.54 28.42 -12.69
C ASP A 31 2.31 27.06 -13.39
N LEU A 32 1.16 26.44 -13.06
CA LEU A 32 0.77 25.13 -13.58
C LEU A 32 -0.19 25.28 -14.77
N THR A 33 0.10 24.55 -15.85
CA THR A 33 -0.79 24.51 -17.03
C THR A 33 -1.26 23.10 -17.31
N LEU A 34 -2.57 22.92 -17.39
CA LEU A 34 -3.20 21.69 -17.89
C LEU A 34 -3.33 21.76 -19.41
N ARG A 35 -2.83 20.76 -20.13
CA ARG A 35 -2.96 20.69 -21.59
C ARG A 35 -3.63 19.39 -22.02
N THR A 36 -4.70 19.50 -22.79
CA THR A 36 -5.30 18.38 -23.51
C THR A 36 -4.40 17.97 -24.67
N THR A 37 -4.12 16.67 -24.79
CA THR A 37 -3.37 16.08 -25.92
C THR A 37 -4.24 15.18 -26.78
N GLY A 38 -5.35 14.67 -26.25
CA GLY A 38 -6.35 13.90 -27.00
C GLY A 38 -7.64 13.72 -26.21
N SER A 39 -8.74 13.44 -26.90
CA SER A 39 -10.04 13.21 -26.27
C SER A 39 -10.89 12.31 -27.13
N ALA A 40 -11.38 11.20 -26.55
CA ALA A 40 -12.25 10.26 -27.27
C ALA A 40 -13.71 10.74 -27.33
N VAL A 41 -14.05 11.74 -26.51
CA VAL A 41 -15.43 12.24 -26.32
C VAL A 41 -15.52 13.77 -26.51
N GLY A 42 -14.45 14.40 -27.00
CA GLY A 42 -14.44 15.84 -27.30
C GLY A 42 -14.41 16.76 -26.08
N LEU A 43 -14.04 16.22 -24.91
CA LEU A 43 -13.79 16.94 -23.66
C LEU A 43 -12.35 17.43 -23.53
N ASP A 44 -12.15 18.52 -22.80
CA ASP A 44 -10.84 19.02 -22.40
C ASP A 44 -10.44 18.53 -21.00
N LEU A 45 -9.14 18.54 -20.70
CA LEU A 45 -8.65 18.12 -19.39
C LEU A 45 -9.26 18.95 -18.25
N THR A 46 -9.44 20.25 -18.48
CA THR A 46 -10.07 21.19 -17.54
C THR A 46 -11.57 20.97 -17.34
N ASP A 47 -12.22 20.24 -18.25
CA ASP A 47 -13.63 19.86 -18.08
C ASP A 47 -13.76 18.83 -16.96
N LEU A 48 -12.84 17.86 -16.89
CA LEU A 48 -12.89 16.72 -15.96
C LEU A 48 -12.15 16.94 -14.65
N VAL A 49 -11.05 17.69 -14.67
CA VAL A 49 -10.19 17.91 -13.50
C VAL A 49 -9.81 19.38 -13.37
N GLY A 50 -9.54 19.80 -12.15
CA GLY A 50 -8.73 20.99 -11.91
C GLY A 50 -7.66 20.73 -10.86
N LEU A 51 -7.06 21.79 -10.32
CA LEU A 51 -5.91 21.72 -9.43
C LEU A 51 -6.24 22.10 -7.99
N ALA A 52 -5.66 21.36 -7.04
CA ALA A 52 -5.57 21.71 -5.62
C ALA A 52 -4.13 21.62 -5.12
N VAL A 53 -3.85 22.23 -3.98
CA VAL A 53 -2.53 22.15 -3.34
C VAL A 53 -2.49 20.97 -2.38
N ARG A 54 -1.45 20.15 -2.50
CA ARG A 54 -1.21 19.01 -1.61
C ARG A 54 -0.23 19.40 -0.51
N ARG A 55 -0.49 18.97 0.72
CA ARG A 55 0.49 19.02 1.82
C ARG A 55 1.50 17.87 1.65
N ASN A 56 2.39 17.96 0.65
CA ASN A 56 3.36 16.92 0.32
C ASN A 56 4.71 17.50 -0.15
N PRO A 57 5.85 17.04 0.40
CA PRO A 57 7.18 17.56 0.07
C PRO A 57 7.72 17.13 -1.31
N ARG A 58 7.05 16.22 -2.03
CA ARG A 58 7.48 15.69 -3.34
C ARG A 58 6.58 16.10 -4.51
N ARG A 59 5.35 16.54 -4.25
CA ARG A 59 4.41 17.00 -5.29
C ARG A 59 3.48 18.06 -4.69
N ALA A 60 3.61 19.29 -5.19
CA ALA A 60 2.87 20.45 -4.68
C ALA A 60 1.39 20.50 -5.12
N HIS A 61 1.04 19.84 -6.22
CA HIS A 61 -0.31 19.87 -6.79
C HIS A 61 -0.98 18.49 -6.75
N LEU A 62 -2.31 18.52 -6.82
CA LEU A 62 -3.21 17.38 -6.89
C LEU A 62 -4.26 17.68 -7.98
N LEU A 63 -4.56 16.70 -8.83
CA LEU A 63 -5.75 16.76 -9.66
C LEU A 63 -6.99 16.47 -8.84
N VAL A 64 -7.96 17.37 -8.90
CA VAL A 64 -9.27 17.20 -8.28
C VAL A 64 -10.29 16.94 -9.36
N SER A 65 -10.82 15.72 -9.38
CA SER A 65 -11.91 15.34 -10.27
C SER A 65 -13.17 16.16 -9.98
N ARG A 66 -13.79 16.68 -11.04
CA ARG A 66 -15.12 17.31 -11.04
C ARG A 66 -16.25 16.26 -11.18
N VAL A 67 -15.91 14.99 -11.36
CA VAL A 67 -16.84 13.90 -11.70
C VAL A 67 -17.08 12.94 -10.55
N LEU A 68 -16.04 12.51 -9.83
CA LEU A 68 -16.11 11.31 -8.98
C LEU A 68 -16.90 11.46 -7.68
N GLY A 69 -17.21 12.68 -7.23
CA GLY A 69 -17.77 12.88 -5.90
C GLY A 69 -16.79 12.61 -4.75
N LYS A 70 -15.47 12.60 -4.99
CA LYS A 70 -14.50 12.36 -3.90
C LYS A 70 -14.24 13.60 -3.04
N HIS A 71 -13.88 14.71 -3.69
CA HIS A 71 -13.56 15.95 -2.99
C HIS A 71 -14.59 17.06 -3.24
N VAL A 72 -15.38 16.95 -4.31
CA VAL A 72 -16.41 17.91 -4.69
C VAL A 72 -17.73 17.14 -4.79
N PRO A 73 -18.74 17.43 -3.96
CA PRO A 73 -20.06 16.83 -4.07
C PRO A 73 -20.64 17.01 -5.48
N THR A 74 -20.91 15.90 -6.15
CA THR A 74 -21.26 15.87 -7.58
C THR A 74 -22.66 15.31 -7.77
N ASP A 75 -23.36 15.69 -8.83
CA ASP A 75 -24.63 15.05 -9.19
C ASP A 75 -24.37 13.54 -9.44
N PRO A 76 -25.11 12.62 -8.78
CA PRO A 76 -24.87 11.18 -8.91
C PRO A 76 -25.03 10.67 -10.36
N ARG A 77 -25.88 11.32 -11.17
CA ARG A 77 -26.08 10.97 -12.59
C ARG A 77 -24.84 11.31 -13.44
N VAL A 78 -24.10 12.35 -13.07
CA VAL A 78 -22.83 12.72 -13.71
C VAL A 78 -21.76 11.67 -13.43
N VAL A 79 -21.61 11.25 -12.16
CA VAL A 79 -20.65 10.21 -11.75
C VAL A 79 -20.92 8.93 -12.54
N ARG A 80 -22.19 8.48 -12.54
CA ARG A 80 -22.57 7.22 -13.20
C ARG A 80 -22.52 7.32 -14.73
N GLY A 81 -22.98 8.42 -15.30
CA GLY A 81 -22.93 8.66 -16.74
C GLY A 81 -21.50 8.66 -17.29
N ALA A 82 -20.56 9.31 -16.59
CA ALA A 82 -19.15 9.29 -16.97
C ALA A 82 -18.53 7.89 -16.90
N GLY A 83 -18.89 7.10 -15.87
CA GLY A 83 -18.42 5.72 -15.75
C GLY A 83 -18.99 4.78 -16.83
N LEU A 84 -20.27 4.93 -17.17
CA LEU A 84 -20.87 4.18 -18.28
C LEU A 84 -20.24 4.59 -19.62
N LEU A 85 -19.95 5.88 -19.82
CA LEU A 85 -19.27 6.39 -21.02
C LEU A 85 -17.84 5.84 -21.15
N LEU A 86 -17.12 5.75 -20.03
CA LEU A 86 -15.81 5.09 -19.98
C LEU A 86 -15.94 3.60 -20.34
N GLY A 87 -16.99 2.93 -19.83
CA GLY A 87 -17.29 1.56 -20.18
C GLY A 87 -17.62 1.35 -21.66
N ALA A 88 -18.30 2.31 -22.31
CA ALA A 88 -18.52 2.29 -23.76
C ALA A 88 -17.20 2.34 -24.55
N LEU A 89 -16.21 3.12 -24.09
CA LEU A 89 -14.87 3.12 -24.70
C LEU A 89 -14.14 1.80 -24.48
N ALA A 90 -14.25 1.20 -23.30
CA ALA A 90 -13.69 -0.11 -23.01
C ALA A 90 -14.33 -1.20 -23.88
N ALA A 91 -15.66 -1.18 -24.03
CA ALA A 91 -16.42 -2.05 -24.92
C ALA A 91 -15.94 -1.96 -26.37
N ARG A 92 -15.78 -0.72 -26.88
CA ARG A 92 -15.27 -0.45 -28.22
C ARG A 92 -13.87 -1.04 -28.41
N SER A 93 -13.01 -0.94 -27.40
CA SER A 93 -11.69 -1.56 -27.45
C SER A 93 -11.82 -3.07 -27.60
N LEU A 94 -12.68 -3.73 -26.81
CA LEU A 94 -12.79 -5.20 -26.74
C LEU A 94 -13.27 -5.90 -28.03
N VAL A 95 -13.91 -5.21 -28.98
CA VAL A 95 -14.42 -5.82 -30.23
C VAL A 95 -13.30 -6.01 -31.28
N GLU A 96 -13.20 -7.22 -31.87
CA GLU A 96 -12.29 -7.54 -32.98
C GLU A 96 -13.00 -8.05 -34.25
N PRO A 97 -12.54 -7.67 -35.47
CA PRO A 97 -11.53 -6.62 -35.70
C PRO A 97 -12.08 -5.24 -35.27
N PRO A 98 -11.22 -4.27 -34.91
CA PRO A 98 -11.69 -2.90 -34.76
C PRO A 98 -12.41 -2.52 -36.07
N PRO A 99 -13.55 -1.81 -36.04
CA PRO A 99 -14.25 -1.45 -37.26
C PRO A 99 -13.28 -0.78 -38.23
N VAL A 100 -13.00 -1.45 -39.35
CA VAL A 100 -12.09 -1.00 -40.41
C VAL A 100 -12.59 0.35 -40.92
N GLU A 101 -11.66 1.24 -41.32
CA GLU A 101 -11.87 2.59 -41.86
C GLU A 101 -13.33 2.94 -42.23
N ALA A 102 -13.89 3.93 -41.53
CA ALA A 102 -15.13 4.65 -41.83
C ALA A 102 -16.24 3.79 -42.46
N THR A 103 -16.69 2.77 -41.74
CA THR A 103 -18.06 2.26 -41.94
C THR A 103 -19.05 3.30 -41.39
N ASP A 104 -20.23 3.44 -42.00
CA ASP A 104 -21.28 4.37 -41.51
C ASP A 104 -21.60 4.16 -40.02
N ALA A 105 -21.49 2.91 -39.53
CA ALA A 105 -21.70 2.56 -38.13
C ALA A 105 -20.59 3.03 -37.17
N GLY A 106 -19.33 3.09 -37.63
CA GLY A 106 -18.21 3.61 -36.82
C GLY A 106 -18.27 5.13 -36.69
N ALA A 107 -18.61 5.84 -37.77
CA ALA A 107 -18.83 7.27 -37.76
C ALA A 107 -20.02 7.67 -36.87
N ASP A 108 -21.10 6.89 -36.89
CA ASP A 108 -22.27 7.06 -36.00
C ASP A 108 -21.89 6.90 -34.52
N LEU A 109 -21.05 5.91 -34.17
CA LEU A 109 -20.59 5.74 -32.78
C LEU A 109 -19.71 6.91 -32.30
N ASP A 110 -18.78 7.39 -33.12
CA ASP A 110 -17.94 8.54 -32.77
C ASP A 110 -18.78 9.81 -32.57
N GLU A 111 -19.79 10.06 -33.43
CA GLU A 111 -20.71 11.18 -33.26
C GLU A 111 -21.52 11.07 -31.95
N ARG A 112 -21.98 9.86 -31.61
CA ARG A 112 -22.70 9.60 -30.35
C ARG A 112 -21.81 9.74 -29.11
N LEU A 113 -20.54 9.34 -29.18
CA LEU A 113 -19.55 9.55 -28.11
C LEU A 113 -19.26 11.05 -27.90
N LEU A 114 -19.11 11.82 -28.98
CA LEU A 114 -18.95 13.28 -28.93
C LEU A 114 -20.20 13.97 -28.36
N SER A 115 -21.39 13.50 -28.73
CA SER A 115 -22.66 13.97 -28.16
C SER A 115 -22.74 13.72 -26.66
N ALA A 116 -22.41 12.50 -26.21
CA ALA A 116 -22.35 12.17 -24.78
C ALA A 116 -21.34 13.04 -24.02
N GLY A 117 -20.17 13.29 -24.60
CA GLY A 117 -19.17 14.18 -24.03
C GLY A 117 -19.64 15.63 -23.92
N ALA A 118 -20.35 16.16 -24.93
CA ALA A 118 -20.94 17.50 -24.86
C ALA A 118 -21.98 17.61 -23.74
N VAL A 119 -22.85 16.61 -23.59
CA VAL A 119 -23.83 16.58 -22.49
C VAL A 119 -23.15 16.46 -21.13
N LEU A 120 -22.05 15.69 -21.02
CA LEU A 120 -21.26 15.61 -19.80
C LEU A 120 -20.62 16.97 -19.44
N ARG A 121 -20.09 17.71 -20.42
CA ARG A 121 -19.59 19.07 -20.20
C ARG A 121 -20.69 20.00 -19.67
N ASP A 122 -21.84 20.03 -20.34
CA ASP A 122 -22.96 20.88 -19.94
C ASP A 122 -23.40 20.57 -18.51
N ALA A 123 -23.45 19.28 -18.15
CA ALA A 123 -23.77 18.85 -16.78
C ALA A 123 -22.72 19.32 -15.75
N LEU A 124 -21.43 19.25 -16.10
CA LEU A 124 -20.32 19.70 -15.24
C LEU A 124 -20.26 21.23 -15.10
N ASP A 125 -20.79 21.96 -16.08
CA ASP A 125 -20.91 23.42 -16.07
C ASP A 125 -22.21 23.91 -15.42
N GLY A 126 -23.03 22.98 -14.92
CA GLY A 126 -24.19 23.26 -14.09
C GLY A 126 -25.51 23.39 -14.84
N ASP A 127 -25.61 22.87 -16.08
CA ASP A 127 -26.89 22.73 -16.75
C ASP A 127 -27.80 21.77 -15.95
N PRO A 128 -29.01 22.19 -15.54
CA PRO A 128 -29.86 21.40 -14.65
C PRO A 128 -30.53 20.20 -15.34
N VAL A 129 -30.57 20.17 -16.68
CA VAL A 129 -31.22 19.12 -17.48
C VAL A 129 -30.19 18.09 -17.96
N ALA A 130 -28.96 18.52 -18.23
CA ALA A 130 -27.89 17.70 -18.77
C ALA A 130 -27.59 16.41 -17.97
N PRO A 131 -27.57 16.39 -16.61
CA PRO A 131 -27.39 15.15 -15.86
C PRO A 131 -28.43 14.06 -16.18
N THR A 132 -29.70 14.44 -16.40
CA THR A 132 -30.77 13.51 -16.79
C THR A 132 -30.61 13.06 -18.24
N LEU A 133 -30.19 13.95 -19.14
CA LEU A 133 -29.97 13.59 -20.55
C LEU A 133 -28.78 12.64 -20.69
N LEU A 134 -27.71 12.85 -19.90
CA LEU A 134 -26.49 12.07 -19.96
C LEU A 134 -26.76 10.57 -19.74
N THR A 135 -27.59 10.22 -18.75
CA THR A 135 -27.90 8.82 -18.47
C THR A 135 -28.64 8.15 -19.63
N GLY A 136 -29.55 8.87 -20.30
CA GLY A 136 -30.25 8.37 -21.49
C GLY A 136 -29.32 8.18 -22.69
N VAL A 137 -28.52 9.20 -23.04
CA VAL A 137 -27.59 9.14 -24.18
C VAL A 137 -26.56 8.02 -24.01
N VAL A 138 -26.05 7.85 -22.78
CA VAL A 138 -25.06 6.81 -22.52
C VAL A 138 -25.69 5.41 -22.44
N ALA A 139 -26.93 5.28 -21.96
CA ALA A 139 -27.64 4.00 -21.98
C ALA A 139 -27.79 3.46 -23.42
N ASP A 140 -28.10 4.33 -24.38
CA ASP A 140 -28.17 3.96 -25.80
C ASP A 140 -26.80 3.51 -26.35
N LEU A 141 -25.70 4.12 -25.89
CA LEU A 141 -24.34 3.78 -26.32
C LEU A 141 -23.90 2.37 -25.91
N VAL A 142 -24.38 1.90 -24.76
CA VAL A 142 -23.97 0.62 -24.17
C VAL A 142 -25.02 -0.48 -24.37
N ALA A 143 -26.12 -0.18 -25.06
CA ALA A 143 -27.10 -1.17 -25.46
C ALA A 143 -26.44 -2.25 -26.35
N ASP A 144 -26.71 -3.52 -26.05
CA ASP A 144 -26.25 -4.70 -26.80
C ASP A 144 -24.73 -5.01 -26.75
N VAL A 145 -23.98 -4.45 -25.79
CA VAL A 145 -22.57 -4.84 -25.55
C VAL A 145 -22.48 -6.19 -24.84
N PRO A 146 -21.85 -7.23 -25.42
CA PRO A 146 -21.74 -8.54 -24.77
C PRO A 146 -20.71 -8.56 -23.63
N ALA A 147 -21.07 -9.24 -22.53
CA ALA A 147 -20.26 -9.39 -21.31
C ALA A 147 -19.11 -10.41 -21.46
N SER A 148 -18.12 -10.11 -22.29
CA SER A 148 -16.94 -10.96 -22.49
C SER A 148 -15.68 -10.45 -21.79
N ALA A 149 -15.83 -9.87 -20.58
CA ALA A 149 -14.70 -9.38 -19.79
C ALA A 149 -14.93 -9.58 -18.29
N VAL A 150 -13.84 -9.48 -17.52
CA VAL A 150 -13.86 -9.30 -16.06
C VAL A 150 -13.39 -7.89 -15.78
N VAL A 151 -14.04 -7.18 -14.85
CA VAL A 151 -13.68 -5.81 -14.48
C VAL A 151 -13.02 -5.81 -13.10
N LEU A 152 -11.92 -5.08 -12.96
CA LEU A 152 -11.21 -4.87 -11.70
C LEU A 152 -11.01 -3.36 -11.44
N GLY A 153 -11.65 -2.84 -10.40
CA GLY A 153 -11.55 -1.42 -10.00
C GLY A 153 -10.51 -1.19 -8.90
N TYR A 154 -9.85 -0.05 -8.94
CA TYR A 154 -8.94 0.36 -7.86
C TYR A 154 -9.69 1.02 -6.70
N ALA A 155 -9.51 0.49 -5.50
CA ALA A 155 -9.83 1.28 -4.30
C ALA A 155 -8.87 2.47 -4.24
N GLU A 156 -9.29 3.63 -3.77
CA GLU A 156 -10.59 3.90 -3.16
C GLU A 156 -11.59 4.48 -4.18
N THR A 157 -11.11 5.30 -5.10
CA THR A 157 -11.89 6.21 -5.96
C THR A 157 -12.56 5.56 -7.15
N ALA A 158 -12.00 4.46 -7.66
CA ALA A 158 -12.53 3.79 -8.84
C ALA A 158 -13.49 2.64 -8.48
N THR A 159 -13.90 2.47 -7.20
CA THR A 159 -14.82 1.38 -6.82
C THR A 159 -16.20 1.54 -7.45
N ALA A 160 -16.81 2.73 -7.40
CA ALA A 160 -18.06 3.01 -8.10
C ALA A 160 -17.88 3.16 -9.62
N LEU A 161 -16.74 3.71 -10.05
CA LEU A 161 -16.41 3.83 -11.48
C LEU A 161 -16.35 2.45 -12.15
N GLY A 162 -15.71 1.47 -11.50
CA GLY A 162 -15.64 0.10 -11.99
C GLY A 162 -16.99 -0.61 -12.05
N HIS A 163 -17.91 -0.32 -11.12
CA HIS A 163 -19.30 -0.79 -11.23
C HIS A 163 -19.99 -0.24 -12.49
N ALA A 164 -19.85 1.06 -12.76
CA ALA A 164 -20.42 1.67 -13.96
C ALA A 164 -19.79 1.13 -15.26
N VAL A 165 -18.48 0.85 -15.26
CA VAL A 165 -17.81 0.19 -16.40
C VAL A 165 -18.33 -1.23 -16.59
N ALA A 166 -18.50 -1.99 -15.51
CA ALA A 166 -19.06 -3.34 -15.56
C ALA A 166 -20.51 -3.36 -16.07
N ASP A 167 -21.33 -2.39 -15.67
CA ASP A 167 -22.69 -2.18 -16.19
C ASP A 167 -22.69 -1.97 -17.70
N ALA A 168 -21.83 -1.08 -18.19
CA ALA A 168 -21.68 -0.80 -19.62
C ALA A 168 -21.18 -2.00 -20.43
N LEU A 169 -20.49 -2.95 -19.79
CA LEU A 169 -20.04 -4.20 -20.37
C LEU A 169 -21.05 -5.34 -20.19
N GLY A 170 -22.35 -5.01 -20.15
CA GLY A 170 -23.42 -6.00 -20.06
C GLY A 170 -23.55 -6.68 -18.70
N GLY A 171 -23.09 -6.01 -17.62
CA GLY A 171 -23.06 -6.59 -16.27
C GLY A 171 -21.91 -7.59 -16.08
N ALA A 172 -20.74 -7.27 -16.64
CA ALA A 172 -19.54 -8.07 -16.50
C ALA A 172 -19.21 -8.35 -15.02
N PRO A 173 -18.68 -9.54 -14.66
CA PRO A 173 -18.25 -9.80 -13.30
C PRO A 173 -17.24 -8.74 -12.82
N TYR A 174 -17.51 -8.16 -11.66
CA TYR A 174 -16.76 -7.03 -11.14
C TYR A 174 -16.17 -7.33 -9.76
N LEU A 175 -14.89 -7.03 -9.59
CA LEU A 175 -14.16 -7.02 -8.33
C LEU A 175 -13.54 -5.64 -8.14
N HIS A 176 -13.42 -5.14 -6.92
CA HIS A 176 -12.46 -4.07 -6.66
C HIS A 176 -11.40 -4.50 -5.65
N SER A 177 -10.22 -3.91 -5.78
CA SER A 177 -9.18 -4.05 -4.75
C SER A 177 -9.65 -3.43 -3.43
N THR A 178 -9.02 -3.83 -2.32
CA THR A 178 -9.30 -3.25 -1.00
C THR A 178 -8.02 -3.19 -0.19
N ARG A 179 -7.94 -2.24 0.74
CA ARG A 179 -6.85 -2.18 1.73
C ARG A 179 -7.24 -2.85 3.05
N ARG A 180 -8.51 -3.27 3.18
CA ARG A 180 -9.05 -3.87 4.40
C ARG A 180 -9.00 -5.40 4.31
N PRO A 181 -8.22 -6.09 5.17
CA PRO A 181 -8.33 -7.53 5.28
C PRO A 181 -9.71 -7.89 5.86
N VAL A 182 -10.31 -8.97 5.36
CA VAL A 182 -11.61 -9.47 5.85
C VAL A 182 -11.41 -10.86 6.46
N ALA A 183 -11.79 -11.01 7.73
CA ALA A 183 -11.65 -12.27 8.44
C ALA A 183 -12.39 -13.41 7.71
N GLY A 184 -11.69 -14.52 7.46
CA GLY A 184 -12.25 -15.69 6.76
C GLY A 184 -12.19 -15.63 5.23
N VAL A 185 -11.72 -14.54 4.63
CA VAL A 185 -11.58 -14.41 3.17
C VAL A 185 -10.10 -14.17 2.82
N PRO A 186 -9.35 -15.20 2.38
CA PRO A 186 -7.94 -15.05 2.05
C PRO A 186 -7.75 -14.21 0.78
N SER A 187 -6.64 -13.47 0.74
CA SER A 187 -6.23 -12.76 -0.47
C SER A 187 -5.75 -13.73 -1.54
N VAL A 188 -6.23 -13.54 -2.77
CA VAL A 188 -5.81 -14.31 -3.96
C VAL A 188 -4.65 -13.62 -4.67
N GLY A 189 -4.45 -12.32 -4.43
CA GLY A 189 -3.34 -11.55 -4.97
C GLY A 189 -3.21 -10.20 -4.29
N ALA A 190 -2.02 -9.59 -4.37
CA ALA A 190 -1.77 -8.25 -3.86
C ALA A 190 -0.81 -7.49 -4.77
N PHE A 191 -0.92 -6.17 -4.77
CA PHE A 191 -0.02 -5.27 -5.48
C PHE A 191 0.17 -3.96 -4.69
N GLU A 192 1.25 -3.23 -5.00
CA GLU A 192 1.61 -1.99 -4.32
C GLU A 192 1.34 -0.77 -5.22
N GLU A 193 0.98 0.35 -4.58
CA GLU A 193 0.78 1.65 -5.23
C GLU A 193 1.94 2.59 -4.83
N ASP A 194 2.78 2.98 -5.80
CA ASP A 194 4.05 3.69 -5.55
C ASP A 194 3.91 5.18 -5.17
N HIS A 195 2.68 5.74 -5.18
CA HIS A 195 2.43 7.19 -5.04
C HIS A 195 1.63 7.62 -3.79
N SER A 196 1.27 6.68 -2.92
CA SER A 196 0.72 6.95 -1.59
C SER A 196 1.56 6.17 -0.56
N HIS A 197 1.64 6.62 0.70
CA HIS A 197 2.44 5.97 1.74
C HIS A 197 2.12 4.47 1.78
N ALA A 198 3.07 3.63 1.32
CA ALA A 198 2.97 2.19 1.07
C ALA A 198 1.71 1.50 1.63
N THR A 199 0.64 1.48 0.83
CA THR A 199 -0.57 0.70 1.12
C THR A 199 -0.71 -0.43 0.12
N THR A 200 -0.56 -1.67 0.60
CA THR A 200 -0.83 -2.89 -0.17
C THR A 200 -2.31 -2.95 -0.55
N HIS A 201 -2.61 -3.18 -1.82
CA HIS A 201 -3.95 -3.50 -2.31
C HIS A 201 -4.14 -5.01 -2.33
N LEU A 202 -5.25 -5.49 -1.76
CA LEU A 202 -5.64 -6.89 -1.68
C LEU A 202 -6.73 -7.20 -2.70
N LEU A 203 -6.70 -8.41 -3.26
CA LEU A 203 -7.76 -8.98 -4.09
C LEU A 203 -8.44 -10.11 -3.32
N LEU A 204 -9.68 -9.88 -2.88
CA LEU A 204 -10.40 -10.76 -1.96
C LEU A 204 -11.69 -11.37 -2.59
N PRO A 205 -11.66 -11.96 -3.80
CA PRO A 205 -12.89 -12.47 -4.39
C PRO A 205 -13.49 -13.60 -3.53
N ALA A 206 -14.82 -13.66 -3.41
CA ALA A 206 -15.53 -14.75 -2.75
C ALA A 206 -15.19 -16.10 -3.41
N ASP A 207 -15.18 -16.12 -4.74
CA ASP A 207 -14.74 -17.25 -5.57
C ASP A 207 -13.43 -16.88 -6.32
N PRO A 208 -12.30 -17.55 -6.05
CA PRO A 208 -11.06 -17.36 -6.82
C PRO A 208 -11.22 -17.51 -8.33
N ALA A 209 -12.18 -18.33 -8.78
CA ALA A 209 -12.40 -18.58 -10.19
C ALA A 209 -12.72 -17.29 -10.97
N LEU A 210 -13.25 -16.26 -10.30
CA LEU A 210 -13.47 -14.94 -10.87
C LEU A 210 -12.23 -14.38 -11.57
N LEU A 211 -11.05 -14.56 -10.95
CA LEU A 211 -9.77 -14.09 -11.50
C LEU A 211 -9.03 -15.17 -12.32
N ALA A 212 -9.52 -16.41 -12.33
CA ALA A 212 -8.93 -17.51 -13.08
C ALA A 212 -9.41 -17.62 -14.55
N SER A 213 -10.37 -16.78 -14.95
CA SER A 213 -10.90 -16.76 -16.31
C SER A 213 -9.87 -16.26 -17.34
N ALA A 214 -9.86 -16.86 -18.53
CA ALA A 214 -9.08 -16.38 -19.68
C ALA A 214 -9.72 -15.16 -20.38
N ALA A 215 -10.91 -14.73 -19.94
CA ALA A 215 -11.56 -13.54 -20.49
C ALA A 215 -10.69 -12.28 -20.30
N PRO A 216 -10.73 -11.32 -21.23
CA PRO A 216 -10.09 -10.02 -21.10
C PRO A 216 -10.33 -9.39 -19.72
N LEU A 217 -9.30 -8.79 -19.16
CA LEU A 217 -9.39 -8.06 -17.89
C LEU A 217 -9.40 -6.55 -18.16
N VAL A 218 -10.44 -5.87 -17.66
CA VAL A 218 -10.58 -4.41 -17.72
C VAL A 218 -10.22 -3.83 -16.35
N LEU A 219 -9.07 -3.18 -16.25
CA LEU A 219 -8.63 -2.44 -15.07
C LEU A 219 -9.23 -1.04 -15.11
N VAL A 220 -9.83 -0.59 -14.01
CA VAL A 220 -10.52 0.72 -13.94
C VAL A 220 -9.88 1.58 -12.87
N ASP A 221 -9.40 2.76 -13.27
CA ASP A 221 -8.81 3.77 -12.40
C ASP A 221 -9.40 5.16 -12.69
N ASP A 222 -9.27 6.13 -11.79
CA ASP A 222 -9.72 7.48 -12.08
C ASP A 222 -8.69 8.31 -12.86
N GLU A 223 -7.41 8.18 -12.56
CA GLU A 223 -6.32 8.91 -13.20
C GLU A 223 -5.13 7.98 -13.47
N LEU A 224 -4.70 7.91 -14.72
CA LEU A 224 -3.48 7.20 -15.11
C LEU A 224 -2.31 8.18 -15.23
N SER A 225 -1.41 8.18 -14.25
CA SER A 225 -0.19 9.00 -14.26
C SER A 225 0.97 8.28 -14.96
N THR A 226 1.78 7.50 -14.24
CA THR A 226 2.88 6.70 -14.83
C THR A 226 2.41 5.35 -15.38
N GLY A 227 1.20 4.93 -15.00
CA GLY A 227 0.65 3.61 -15.32
C GLY A 227 1.23 2.43 -14.53
N THR A 228 2.20 2.67 -13.64
CA THR A 228 2.95 1.62 -12.93
C THR A 228 2.04 0.71 -12.09
N THR A 229 1.05 1.27 -11.38
CA THR A 229 0.07 0.48 -10.62
C THR A 229 -0.68 -0.50 -11.52
N ALA A 230 -1.17 -0.04 -12.68
CA ALA A 230 -1.85 -0.88 -13.65
C ALA A 230 -0.94 -2.00 -14.18
N LEU A 231 0.31 -1.68 -14.53
CA LEU A 231 1.29 -2.65 -15.01
C LEU A 231 1.62 -3.71 -13.95
N HIS A 232 1.83 -3.32 -12.69
CA HIS A 232 2.04 -4.25 -11.58
C HIS A 232 0.81 -5.15 -11.33
N THR A 233 -0.40 -4.61 -11.45
CA THR A 233 -1.62 -5.42 -11.36
C THR A 233 -1.73 -6.40 -12.52
N ILE A 234 -1.46 -5.98 -13.75
CA ILE A 234 -1.44 -6.87 -14.93
C ILE A 234 -0.47 -8.03 -14.68
N GLU A 235 0.78 -7.75 -14.28
CA GLU A 235 1.74 -8.81 -13.98
C GLU A 235 1.27 -9.75 -12.85
N ALA A 236 0.72 -9.20 -11.77
CA ALA A 236 0.26 -9.98 -10.63
C ALA A 236 -0.91 -10.89 -11.02
N VAL A 237 -1.90 -10.38 -11.75
CA VAL A 237 -3.07 -11.16 -12.18
C VAL A 237 -2.72 -12.12 -13.32
N HIS A 238 -1.82 -11.74 -14.24
CA HIS A 238 -1.34 -12.61 -15.32
C HIS A 238 -0.61 -13.85 -14.78
N ARG A 239 0.13 -13.72 -13.67
CA ARG A 239 0.72 -14.88 -12.97
C ARG A 239 -0.33 -15.83 -12.39
N LEU A 240 -1.49 -15.33 -11.99
CA LEU A 240 -2.58 -16.15 -11.46
C LEU A 240 -3.34 -16.85 -12.58
N ALA A 241 -3.66 -16.12 -13.64
CA ALA A 241 -4.23 -16.66 -14.87
C ALA A 241 -3.84 -15.78 -16.06
N ALA A 242 -3.08 -16.39 -16.97
CA ALA A 242 -2.65 -15.74 -18.20
C ALA A 242 -3.87 -15.38 -19.06
N ARG A 243 -3.80 -14.20 -19.68
CA ARG A 243 -4.81 -13.67 -20.60
C ARG A 243 -4.11 -13.06 -21.79
N ASP A 244 -4.73 -13.17 -22.95
CA ASP A 244 -4.19 -12.58 -24.17
C ASP A 244 -4.41 -11.06 -24.22
N ARG A 245 -5.30 -10.54 -23.37
CA ARG A 245 -5.77 -9.15 -23.46
C ARG A 245 -6.07 -8.48 -22.13
N TYR A 246 -5.61 -7.25 -22.00
CA TYR A 246 -5.85 -6.32 -20.91
C TYR A 246 -6.30 -4.97 -21.45
N VAL A 247 -7.25 -4.33 -20.78
CA VAL A 247 -7.68 -2.96 -21.07
C VAL A 247 -7.55 -2.14 -19.79
N VAL A 248 -6.87 -1.00 -19.85
CA VAL A 248 -6.84 -0.02 -18.75
C VAL A 248 -7.79 1.11 -19.12
N ALA A 249 -8.87 1.26 -18.37
CA ALA A 249 -9.88 2.29 -18.54
C ALA A 249 -9.73 3.37 -17.46
N THR A 250 -9.56 4.62 -17.88
CA THR A 250 -9.39 5.76 -16.95
C THR A 250 -10.17 6.99 -17.36
N LEU A 251 -10.51 7.89 -16.44
CA LEU A 251 -11.10 9.18 -16.84
C LEU A 251 -10.04 10.05 -17.54
N VAL A 252 -8.81 10.04 -17.02
CA VAL A 252 -7.70 10.88 -17.49
C VAL A 252 -6.42 10.08 -17.68
N ASP A 253 -5.80 10.14 -18.88
CA ASP A 253 -4.47 9.58 -19.17
C ASP A 253 -3.42 10.69 -19.27
N LEU A 254 -2.50 10.75 -18.29
CA LEU A 254 -1.39 11.71 -18.23
C LEU A 254 -0.03 11.10 -18.55
N ARG A 255 0.01 9.86 -19.03
CA ARG A 255 1.26 9.17 -19.35
C ARG A 255 2.07 9.90 -20.40
N THR A 256 3.36 10.02 -20.11
CA THR A 256 4.41 10.43 -21.04
C THR A 256 4.67 9.36 -22.10
N ASP A 257 5.44 9.70 -23.13
CA ASP A 257 5.84 8.72 -24.15
C ASP A 257 6.66 7.57 -23.55
N ASP A 258 7.49 7.85 -22.54
CA ASP A 258 8.27 6.84 -21.82
C ASP A 258 7.35 5.88 -21.05
N ASP A 259 6.32 6.41 -20.39
CA ASP A 259 5.33 5.58 -19.69
C ASP A 259 4.57 4.66 -20.66
N ARG A 260 4.24 5.17 -21.86
CA ARG A 260 3.62 4.38 -22.94
C ARG A 260 4.57 3.30 -23.46
N ALA A 261 5.85 3.63 -23.63
CA ALA A 261 6.87 2.68 -24.04
C ALA A 261 7.05 1.55 -23.00
N ARG A 262 6.99 1.85 -21.70
CA ARG A 262 7.02 0.82 -20.64
C ARG A 262 5.82 -0.12 -20.70
N ALA A 263 4.62 0.41 -20.98
CA ALA A 263 3.44 -0.43 -21.16
C ALA A 263 3.57 -1.36 -22.39
N ALA A 264 4.11 -0.84 -23.50
CA ALA A 264 4.39 -1.64 -24.71
C ALA A 264 5.44 -2.72 -24.44
N ALA A 265 6.54 -2.39 -23.75
CA ALA A 265 7.56 -3.35 -23.38
C ALA A 265 7.02 -4.48 -22.48
N LEU A 266 6.10 -4.16 -21.55
CA LEU A 266 5.42 -5.20 -20.76
C LEU A 266 4.53 -6.09 -21.63
N ALA A 267 3.76 -5.49 -22.55
CA ALA A 267 2.91 -6.22 -23.48
C ALA A 267 3.73 -7.23 -24.30
N ASP A 268 4.86 -6.79 -24.86
CA ASP A 268 5.80 -7.63 -25.61
C ASP A 268 6.40 -8.73 -24.73
N ARG A 269 6.84 -8.40 -23.51
CA ARG A 269 7.44 -9.36 -22.57
C ARG A 269 6.47 -10.46 -22.14
N LEU A 270 5.18 -10.14 -21.96
CA LEU A 270 4.15 -11.10 -21.59
C LEU A 270 3.53 -11.81 -22.81
N GLY A 271 3.77 -11.31 -24.03
CA GLY A 271 3.11 -11.81 -25.24
C GLY A 271 1.60 -11.52 -25.26
N VAL A 272 1.18 -10.37 -24.72
CA VAL A 272 -0.23 -9.99 -24.55
C VAL A 272 -0.52 -8.65 -25.22
N ARG A 273 -1.80 -8.34 -25.41
CA ARG A 273 -2.27 -7.01 -25.83
C ARG A 273 -2.68 -6.19 -24.61
N ILE A 274 -2.13 -4.98 -24.48
CA ILE A 274 -2.53 -4.00 -23.45
C ILE A 274 -3.07 -2.75 -24.16
N ASP A 275 -4.39 -2.55 -24.11
CA ASP A 275 -5.03 -1.34 -24.62
C ASP A 275 -5.27 -0.34 -23.47
N VAL A 276 -5.13 0.96 -23.74
CA VAL A 276 -5.53 2.00 -22.78
C VAL A 276 -6.60 2.88 -23.40
N VAL A 277 -7.70 3.06 -22.69
CA VAL A 277 -8.81 3.93 -23.07
C VAL A 277 -9.00 5.00 -22.00
N ALA A 278 -9.19 6.25 -22.45
CA ALA A 278 -9.46 7.37 -21.56
C ALA A 278 -10.53 8.29 -22.16
N LEU A 279 -11.31 8.95 -21.30
CA LEU A 279 -12.18 10.03 -21.78
C LEU A 279 -11.32 11.17 -22.34
N VAL A 280 -10.27 11.55 -21.60
CA VAL A 280 -9.33 12.61 -21.97
C VAL A 280 -7.88 12.16 -21.72
N ALA A 281 -6.97 12.54 -22.63
CA ALA A 281 -5.54 12.44 -22.45
C ALA A 281 -4.93 13.85 -22.40
N GLY A 282 -3.90 14.03 -21.58
CA GLY A 282 -3.26 15.34 -21.41
C GLY A 282 -1.91 15.29 -20.71
N ARG A 283 -1.44 16.47 -20.29
CA ARG A 283 -0.25 16.62 -19.45
C ARG A 283 -0.38 17.82 -18.52
N VAL A 284 0.39 17.78 -17.44
CA VAL A 284 0.57 18.89 -16.51
C VAL A 284 1.95 19.49 -16.75
N ASP A 285 1.99 20.71 -17.27
CA ASP A 285 3.25 21.45 -17.38
C ASP A 285 3.47 22.21 -16.06
N ALA A 286 4.63 22.02 -15.45
CA ALA A 286 5.02 22.62 -14.17
C ALA A 286 6.44 23.20 -14.24
N PRO A 287 6.74 24.30 -13.54
CA PRO A 287 8.11 24.81 -13.44
C PRO A 287 8.95 23.95 -12.49
N ASP A 288 10.28 24.00 -12.66
CA ASP A 288 11.23 23.22 -11.84
C ASP A 288 11.13 23.51 -10.33
N ASP A 289 10.66 24.71 -9.96
CA ASP A 289 10.52 25.16 -8.57
C ASP A 289 9.09 24.96 -7.99
N VAL A 290 8.19 24.25 -8.69
CA VAL A 290 6.78 24.08 -8.30
C VAL A 290 6.60 23.53 -6.87
N VAL A 291 7.49 22.64 -6.43
CA VAL A 291 7.45 22.05 -5.08
C VAL A 291 7.73 23.11 -4.01
N THR A 292 8.73 23.95 -4.25
CA THR A 292 9.11 25.06 -3.36
C THR A 292 7.98 26.11 -3.30
N ARG A 293 7.38 26.46 -4.44
CA ARG A 293 6.22 27.36 -4.51
C ARG A 293 5.02 26.83 -3.75
N GLY A 294 4.73 25.53 -3.89
CA GLY A 294 3.66 24.86 -3.15
C GLY A 294 3.88 24.88 -1.64
N ALA A 295 5.09 24.59 -1.17
CA ALA A 295 5.41 24.63 0.26
C ALA A 295 5.27 26.04 0.85
N ALA A 296 5.71 27.07 0.13
CA ALA A 296 5.54 28.47 0.54
C ALA A 296 4.05 28.85 0.62
N LEU A 297 3.25 28.42 -0.38
CA LEU A 297 1.82 28.69 -0.42
C LEU A 297 1.04 28.02 0.71
N VAL A 298 1.39 26.76 1.05
CA VAL A 298 0.81 26.09 2.23
C VAL A 298 1.13 26.87 3.52
N ALA A 299 2.37 27.32 3.69
CA ALA A 299 2.77 28.09 4.87
C ALA A 299 2.06 29.45 4.96
N GLU A 300 1.85 30.13 3.82
CA GLU A 300 1.09 31.39 3.75
C GLU A 300 -0.36 31.19 4.20
N VAL A 301 -1.04 30.18 3.65
CA VAL A 301 -2.42 29.86 4.00
C VAL A 301 -2.55 29.48 5.47
N ASP A 302 -1.66 28.63 5.98
CA ASP A 302 -1.68 28.21 7.39
C ASP A 302 -1.43 29.41 8.32
N ALA A 303 -0.55 30.34 7.96
CA ALA A 303 -0.32 31.57 8.71
C ALA A 303 -1.54 32.50 8.70
N ALA A 304 -2.27 32.60 7.57
CA ALA A 304 -3.48 33.40 7.46
C ALA A 304 -4.64 32.84 8.30
N VAL A 305 -4.74 31.51 8.43
CA VAL A 305 -5.74 30.82 9.27
C VAL A 305 -5.39 30.89 10.76
N ALA A 306 -4.11 31.00 11.12
CA ALA A 306 -3.63 31.06 12.51
C ALA A 306 -3.78 32.43 13.20
N VAL A 307 -4.10 33.51 12.46
CA VAL A 307 -4.40 34.82 13.07
C VAL A 307 -5.80 34.77 13.72
N PRO A 308 -5.95 34.93 15.05
CA PRO A 308 -7.23 34.71 15.71
C PRO A 308 -8.31 35.73 15.30
N ARG A 309 -9.54 35.24 15.10
CA ARG A 309 -10.80 35.97 15.34
C ARG A 309 -10.87 36.37 16.83
N ALA A 310 -10.03 37.30 17.27
CA ALA A 310 -10.01 37.85 18.63
C ALA A 310 -10.75 39.20 18.74
N ALA A 311 -11.68 39.49 17.83
CA ALA A 311 -12.47 40.71 17.86
C ALA A 311 -13.98 40.45 17.72
N ALA A 312 -14.55 39.60 18.58
CA ALA A 312 -16.00 39.59 18.87
C ALA A 312 -16.33 38.67 20.06
N ALA A 313 -15.85 38.98 21.27
CA ALA A 313 -16.48 38.49 22.50
C ALA A 313 -16.18 39.46 23.64
N THR A 314 -17.19 40.21 24.07
CA THR A 314 -17.18 40.98 25.31
C THR A 314 -17.13 40.05 26.53
N PRO A 315 -16.41 40.40 27.61
CA PRO A 315 -16.30 39.57 28.78
C PRO A 315 -17.49 39.79 29.73
N SER A 316 -18.11 38.72 30.23
CA SER A 316 -18.72 38.74 31.56
C SER A 316 -18.63 37.39 32.26
N ASP A 317 -18.03 37.48 33.44
CA ASP A 317 -18.29 36.75 34.68
C ASP A 317 -17.75 35.32 34.85
N ALA A 318 -16.60 35.31 35.52
CA ALA A 318 -16.00 34.22 36.26
C ALA A 318 -16.80 33.88 37.53
N HIS A 319 -16.88 32.58 37.85
CA HIS A 319 -16.81 31.97 39.19
C HIS A 319 -16.62 30.45 38.96
N ALA A 320 -15.44 29.85 39.22
CA ALA A 320 -14.83 29.46 40.50
C ALA A 320 -15.31 28.08 41.04
N ASP A 321 -14.30 27.29 41.43
CA ASP A 321 -14.30 26.05 42.23
C ASP A 321 -14.68 24.71 41.56
N ALA A 322 -14.13 23.56 41.96
CA ALA A 322 -12.83 23.15 42.51
C ALA A 322 -12.93 21.61 42.63
N ALA A 323 -11.79 20.93 42.60
CA ALA A 323 -11.60 19.50 42.73
C ALA A 323 -12.43 18.80 43.83
N ARG A 324 -12.93 17.58 43.54
CA ARG A 324 -13.01 16.47 44.50
C ARG A 324 -12.80 15.13 43.79
N GLN A 325 -11.75 14.42 44.21
CA GLN A 325 -11.66 12.96 44.21
C GLN A 325 -12.46 12.45 45.41
N ASP A 326 -13.15 11.30 45.24
CA ASP A 326 -13.11 10.15 46.17
C ASP A 326 -14.06 9.04 45.70
N ASP A 327 -13.44 7.92 45.34
CA ASP A 327 -13.62 6.53 45.81
C ASP A 327 -14.98 5.79 45.94
N ALA A 328 -14.86 4.50 45.58
CA ALA A 328 -15.50 3.30 46.13
C ALA A 328 -16.88 2.79 45.66
N SER A 329 -16.78 1.65 44.94
CA SER A 329 -17.42 0.35 45.22
C SER A 329 -18.87 0.02 44.77
N GLY A 330 -18.95 -1.04 43.94
CA GLY A 330 -19.83 -2.21 44.15
C GLY A 330 -21.27 -2.13 43.65
N THR A 331 -21.62 -2.94 42.65
CA THR A 331 -22.45 -4.16 42.81
C THR A 331 -22.97 -4.61 41.43
N GLU A 332 -22.73 -5.87 41.09
CA GLU A 332 -23.33 -6.57 39.96
C GLU A 332 -24.85 -6.71 40.12
N ALA A 333 -25.61 -6.40 39.07
CA ALA A 333 -26.97 -6.91 38.90
C ALA A 333 -27.21 -7.23 37.43
N ARG A 334 -27.41 -8.52 37.14
CA ARG A 334 -27.98 -9.03 35.89
C ARG A 334 -29.48 -8.68 35.84
N GLY A 335 -29.94 -8.28 34.66
CA GLY A 335 -31.35 -8.21 34.30
C GLY A 335 -31.47 -8.04 32.79
N ASP A 336 -31.95 -9.08 32.11
CA ASP A 336 -32.52 -9.01 30.77
C ASP A 336 -33.79 -8.16 30.83
N ASP A 337 -33.98 -7.21 29.88
CA ASP A 337 -35.27 -6.99 29.20
C ASP A 337 -35.15 -6.08 27.96
N ASP A 338 -36.16 -6.21 27.10
CA ASP A 338 -36.31 -5.86 25.68
C ASP A 338 -36.17 -4.38 25.22
N GLY A 339 -35.61 -4.26 24.01
CA GLY A 339 -36.18 -3.57 22.83
C GLY A 339 -36.83 -2.18 22.94
N ALA A 340 -36.05 -1.11 22.75
CA ALA A 340 -36.44 0.13 22.05
C ALA A 340 -35.20 0.96 21.65
N PRO A 341 -35.12 1.60 20.47
CA PRO A 341 -33.96 2.39 20.09
C PRO A 341 -33.98 3.74 20.82
N ALA A 342 -33.05 3.95 21.75
CA ALA A 342 -32.89 5.23 22.45
C ALA A 342 -32.22 6.25 21.51
N ALA A 343 -32.93 7.34 21.22
CA ALA A 343 -32.34 8.53 20.59
C ALA A 343 -31.29 9.12 21.54
N THR A 344 -30.03 9.17 21.11
CA THR A 344 -28.96 9.85 21.85
C THR A 344 -29.28 11.35 21.88
N ALA A 345 -29.47 11.91 23.08
CA ALA A 345 -29.70 13.35 23.25
C ALA A 345 -28.50 14.14 22.73
N GLY A 346 -28.69 14.86 21.63
CA GLY A 346 -27.64 15.59 20.92
C GLY A 346 -27.09 16.79 21.69
N ARG A 347 -25.90 17.26 21.29
CA ARG A 347 -25.30 18.50 21.81
C ARG A 347 -26.15 19.71 21.40
N PRO A 348 -26.28 20.74 22.26
CA PRO A 348 -27.04 21.95 21.92
C PRO A 348 -26.54 22.57 20.61
N GLY A 349 -27.46 22.78 19.65
CA GLY A 349 -27.15 23.39 18.35
C GLY A 349 -26.69 22.43 17.24
N HIS A 350 -26.56 21.13 17.52
CA HIS A 350 -26.32 20.11 16.48
C HIS A 350 -27.65 19.60 15.92
N ALA A 351 -27.65 19.25 14.63
CA ALA A 351 -28.77 18.59 13.97
C ALA A 351 -29.07 17.22 14.61
N PRO A 352 -30.33 16.75 14.56
CA PRO A 352 -30.65 15.40 14.98
C PRO A 352 -29.95 14.37 14.09
N VAL A 353 -29.45 13.30 14.71
CA VAL A 353 -28.93 12.12 14.00
C VAL A 353 -29.97 11.01 14.10
N ARG A 354 -30.46 10.52 12.95
CA ARG A 354 -31.52 9.51 12.88
C ARG A 354 -31.05 8.29 12.11
N ARG A 355 -31.20 7.11 12.69
CA ARG A 355 -31.00 5.85 11.96
C ARG A 355 -32.19 5.57 11.06
N VAL A 356 -31.91 5.16 9.82
CA VAL A 356 -32.92 4.86 8.81
C VAL A 356 -32.62 3.49 8.22
N ASP A 357 -33.60 2.59 8.34
CA ASP A 357 -33.59 1.35 7.60
C ASP A 357 -34.23 1.59 6.23
N VAL A 358 -33.44 1.46 5.18
CA VAL A 358 -33.92 1.59 3.80
C VAL A 358 -34.47 0.26 3.25
N GLY A 359 -34.47 -0.82 4.03
CA GLY A 359 -34.94 -2.12 3.58
C GLY A 359 -33.99 -2.77 2.57
N TRP A 360 -32.67 -2.53 2.69
CA TRP A 360 -31.68 -3.13 1.80
C TRP A 360 -31.73 -4.67 1.89
N PRO A 361 -31.84 -5.41 0.77
CA PRO A 361 -31.99 -6.87 0.84
C PRO A 361 -30.80 -7.55 1.51
N ALA A 362 -31.07 -8.42 2.49
CA ALA A 362 -30.04 -9.09 3.30
C ALA A 362 -29.09 -10.03 2.53
N ALA A 363 -29.47 -10.41 1.30
CA ALA A 363 -28.65 -11.25 0.42
C ALA A 363 -27.87 -10.43 -0.62
N LEU A 364 -28.21 -9.16 -0.83
CA LEU A 364 -27.64 -8.33 -1.88
C LEU A 364 -26.33 -7.68 -1.39
N PRO A 365 -25.18 -7.92 -2.05
CA PRO A 365 -23.92 -7.30 -1.68
C PRO A 365 -23.97 -5.79 -1.90
N GLU A 366 -23.55 -5.05 -0.88
CA GLU A 366 -23.42 -3.60 -0.89
C GLU A 366 -22.13 -3.09 -1.58
N THR A 367 -21.21 -3.99 -1.91
CA THR A 367 -19.89 -3.70 -2.46
C THR A 367 -19.36 -4.87 -3.27
N ALA A 368 -18.58 -4.58 -4.32
CA ALA A 368 -17.87 -5.59 -5.11
C ALA A 368 -16.50 -5.99 -4.53
N ARG A 369 -16.19 -5.68 -3.27
CA ARG A 369 -14.96 -6.13 -2.59
C ARG A 369 -14.70 -7.64 -2.74
N HIS A 370 -15.78 -8.42 -2.81
CA HIS A 370 -15.74 -9.87 -2.91
C HIS A 370 -16.28 -10.42 -4.24
N GLY A 371 -16.46 -9.58 -5.24
CA GLY A 371 -17.07 -9.97 -6.51
C GLY A 371 -18.58 -9.77 -6.52
N VAL A 372 -19.09 -9.21 -7.62
CA VAL A 372 -20.52 -9.17 -7.99
C VAL A 372 -20.68 -9.54 -9.45
N ASP A 373 -21.88 -9.93 -9.83
CA ASP A 373 -22.23 -10.29 -11.21
C ASP A 373 -23.53 -9.60 -11.69
N ALA A 374 -23.97 -9.96 -12.89
CA ALA A 374 -25.18 -9.44 -13.50
C ALA A 374 -26.48 -9.78 -12.72
N ASP A 375 -26.51 -10.88 -11.96
CA ASP A 375 -27.69 -11.24 -11.15
C ASP A 375 -27.78 -10.36 -9.92
N ASP A 376 -26.67 -10.11 -9.23
CA ASP A 376 -26.60 -9.13 -8.15
C ASP A 376 -27.04 -7.75 -8.65
N ARG A 377 -26.58 -7.37 -9.84
CA ARG A 377 -26.95 -6.10 -10.47
C ARG A 377 -28.45 -5.96 -10.71
N ARG A 378 -29.08 -6.99 -11.28
CA ARG A 378 -30.53 -7.05 -11.50
C ARG A 378 -31.29 -6.99 -10.17
N ALA A 379 -30.82 -7.71 -9.16
CA ALA A 379 -31.42 -7.70 -7.83
C ALA A 379 -31.35 -6.31 -7.19
N LEU A 380 -30.25 -5.57 -7.38
CA LEU A 380 -30.14 -4.18 -6.94
C LEU A 380 -31.13 -3.27 -7.65
N ASP A 381 -31.25 -3.34 -8.99
CA ASP A 381 -32.22 -2.52 -9.73
C ASP A 381 -33.67 -2.75 -9.30
N VAL A 382 -34.01 -4.00 -8.94
CA VAL A 382 -35.34 -4.34 -8.39
C VAL A 382 -35.55 -3.75 -6.99
N ALA A 383 -34.50 -3.71 -6.15
CA ALA A 383 -34.59 -3.27 -4.77
C ALA A 383 -34.55 -1.73 -4.59
N LEU A 384 -33.83 -1.02 -5.47
CA LEU A 384 -33.58 0.42 -5.36
C LEU A 384 -34.85 1.28 -5.23
N PRO A 385 -35.94 1.06 -5.98
CA PRO A 385 -37.16 1.88 -5.84
C PRO A 385 -37.77 1.83 -4.45
N ALA A 386 -37.80 0.64 -3.82
CA ALA A 386 -38.30 0.48 -2.45
C ALA A 386 -37.36 1.15 -1.43
N CYS A 387 -36.04 0.99 -1.60
CA CYS A 387 -35.06 1.64 -0.75
C CYS A 387 -35.15 3.17 -0.83
N THR A 388 -35.37 3.68 -2.04
CA THR A 388 -35.52 5.11 -2.32
C THR A 388 -36.80 5.66 -1.69
N ALA A 389 -37.92 4.93 -1.76
CA ALA A 389 -39.16 5.32 -1.11
C ALA A 389 -38.98 5.44 0.41
N ALA A 390 -38.34 4.44 1.04
CA ALA A 390 -38.03 4.46 2.47
C ALA A 390 -37.13 5.66 2.86
N LEU A 391 -36.09 5.93 2.06
CA LEU A 391 -35.21 7.08 2.30
C LEU A 391 -35.95 8.42 2.13
N ARG A 392 -36.78 8.56 1.11
CA ARG A 392 -37.61 9.75 0.89
C ARG A 392 -38.58 9.97 2.04
N ASP A 393 -39.25 8.93 2.50
CA ASP A 393 -40.18 9.03 3.63
C ASP A 393 -39.44 9.43 4.92
N ALA A 394 -38.21 8.94 5.12
CA ALA A 394 -37.37 9.35 6.24
C ALA A 394 -36.87 10.81 6.15
N LEU A 395 -36.62 11.31 4.94
CA LEU A 395 -36.30 12.73 4.69
C LEU A 395 -37.53 13.61 4.94
N ALA A 396 -38.72 13.19 4.48
CA ALA A 396 -39.99 13.89 4.70
C ALA A 396 -40.38 13.96 6.19
N GLY A 397 -40.05 12.92 6.96
CA GLY A 397 -40.24 12.87 8.41
C GLY A 397 -39.19 13.64 9.23
N GLY A 398 -38.20 14.25 8.55
CA GLY A 398 -37.17 15.07 9.17
C GLY A 398 -37.67 16.43 9.65
N SER A 399 -36.81 17.17 10.37
CA SER A 399 -37.11 18.53 10.84
C SER A 399 -36.62 19.64 9.89
N SER A 400 -36.02 19.24 8.77
CA SER A 400 -35.35 20.11 7.80
C SER A 400 -36.17 20.24 6.52
N PRO A 401 -36.15 21.39 5.81
CA PRO A 401 -36.85 21.59 4.54
C PRO A 401 -36.20 20.84 3.36
N ALA A 402 -35.59 19.68 3.61
CA ALA A 402 -34.76 18.96 2.64
C ALA A 402 -35.51 18.54 1.36
N LEU A 403 -36.83 18.35 1.43
CA LEU A 403 -37.68 18.01 0.28
C LEU A 403 -38.49 19.19 -0.25
N ASP A 404 -38.28 20.41 0.27
CA ASP A 404 -38.89 21.61 -0.29
C ASP A 404 -38.24 21.92 -1.65
N ALA A 405 -38.93 22.74 -2.46
CA ALA A 405 -38.40 23.17 -3.75
C ALA A 405 -37.10 23.98 -3.53
N GLY A 406 -36.01 23.49 -4.12
CA GLY A 406 -34.66 24.04 -3.93
C GLY A 406 -33.90 23.50 -2.71
N GLY A 407 -34.47 22.52 -1.99
CA GLY A 407 -33.77 21.82 -0.91
C GLY A 407 -32.52 21.07 -1.42
N ARG A 408 -31.55 20.83 -0.54
CA ARG A 408 -30.25 20.24 -0.87
C ARG A 408 -29.95 19.04 0.01
N VAL A 409 -29.80 17.87 -0.61
CA VAL A 409 -29.50 16.60 0.05
C VAL A 409 -28.14 16.08 -0.41
N LEU A 410 -27.27 15.76 0.54
CA LEU A 410 -26.02 15.04 0.26
C LEU A 410 -26.17 13.58 0.68
N VAL A 411 -25.87 12.65 -0.21
CA VAL A 411 -25.64 11.25 0.13
C VAL A 411 -24.13 11.01 0.21
N LEU A 412 -23.65 10.62 1.39
CA LEU A 412 -22.24 10.49 1.72
C LEU A 412 -21.90 9.02 1.97
N GLY A 413 -21.09 8.42 1.09
CA GLY A 413 -20.48 7.11 1.28
C GLY A 413 -19.23 7.15 2.18
N THR A 414 -18.67 5.98 2.48
CA THR A 414 -17.49 5.85 3.35
C THR A 414 -16.33 5.14 2.64
N GLU A 415 -15.31 5.92 2.28
CA GLU A 415 -14.11 5.46 1.58
C GLU A 415 -14.42 4.52 0.41
N GLU A 416 -14.12 3.22 0.53
CA GLU A 416 -14.32 2.20 -0.51
C GLU A 416 -15.80 1.93 -0.82
N LEU A 417 -16.74 2.25 0.09
CA LEU A 417 -18.18 2.05 -0.08
C LEU A 417 -18.80 3.22 -0.85
N MET A 418 -18.56 3.26 -2.16
CA MET A 418 -19.07 4.33 -3.03
C MET A 418 -20.30 3.93 -3.86
N ASP A 419 -20.38 2.70 -4.36
CA ASP A 419 -21.43 2.32 -5.31
C ASP A 419 -22.83 2.34 -4.69
N ALA A 420 -23.09 1.59 -3.61
CA ALA A 420 -24.40 1.60 -2.95
C ALA A 420 -24.94 3.00 -2.62
N PRO A 421 -24.16 3.92 -2.00
CA PRO A 421 -24.61 5.30 -1.80
C PRO A 421 -24.81 6.06 -3.12
N LEU A 422 -23.95 5.87 -4.13
CA LEU A 422 -24.13 6.48 -5.45
C LEU A 422 -25.47 6.05 -6.07
N ARG A 423 -25.82 4.77 -6.00
CA ARG A 423 -27.06 4.22 -6.55
C ARG A 423 -28.31 4.66 -5.79
N LEU A 424 -28.22 4.79 -4.46
CA LEU A 424 -29.28 5.42 -3.66
C LEU A 424 -29.44 6.89 -4.02
N ALA A 425 -28.35 7.63 -4.19
CA ALA A 425 -28.35 9.05 -4.57
C ALA A 425 -28.95 9.26 -5.97
N GLU A 426 -28.54 8.46 -6.95
CA GLU A 426 -29.07 8.50 -8.32
C GLU A 426 -30.58 8.24 -8.33
N SER A 427 -31.01 7.16 -7.67
CA SER A 427 -32.42 6.79 -7.60
C SER A 427 -33.26 7.84 -6.87
N LEU A 428 -32.71 8.46 -5.81
CA LEU A 428 -33.34 9.59 -5.13
C LEU A 428 -33.43 10.83 -6.02
N ALA A 429 -32.36 11.17 -6.75
CA ALA A 429 -32.34 12.30 -7.67
C ALA A 429 -33.40 12.16 -8.76
N VAL A 430 -33.56 10.95 -9.32
CA VAL A 430 -34.61 10.64 -10.30
C VAL A 430 -36.00 10.74 -9.66
N ALA A 431 -36.18 10.19 -8.45
CA ALA A 431 -37.48 10.21 -7.77
C ALA A 431 -37.96 11.61 -7.36
N LEU A 432 -37.03 12.56 -7.20
CA LEU A 432 -37.32 13.96 -6.82
C LEU A 432 -37.43 14.91 -8.03
N ASP A 433 -37.21 14.43 -9.25
CA ASP A 433 -37.46 15.13 -10.53
C ASP A 433 -36.98 16.59 -10.58
N GLY A 434 -35.79 16.85 -10.02
CA GLY A 434 -35.16 18.19 -10.02
C GLY A 434 -35.78 19.21 -9.05
N THR A 435 -36.76 18.82 -8.23
CA THR A 435 -37.32 19.70 -7.18
C THR A 435 -36.34 19.92 -6.02
N THR A 436 -35.49 18.93 -5.77
CA THR A 436 -34.45 18.93 -4.74
C THR A 436 -33.11 18.61 -5.39
N GLU A 437 -32.07 19.35 -5.01
CA GLU A 437 -30.70 19.10 -5.44
C GLU A 437 -30.13 17.92 -4.65
N VAL A 438 -29.87 16.80 -5.32
CA VAL A 438 -29.22 15.63 -4.71
C VAL A 438 -27.76 15.58 -5.16
N ARG A 439 -26.84 15.55 -4.20
CA ARG A 439 -25.41 15.38 -4.43
C ARG A 439 -24.93 14.07 -3.83
N PHE A 440 -23.90 13.51 -4.45
CA PHE A 440 -23.15 12.37 -3.96
C PHE A 440 -21.74 12.80 -3.57
N SER A 441 -21.25 12.27 -2.45
CA SER A 441 -19.84 12.35 -2.08
C SER A 441 -19.39 11.10 -1.34
N THR A 442 -18.09 10.95 -1.10
CA THR A 442 -17.54 9.97 -0.15
C THR A 442 -16.56 10.62 0.82
N THR A 443 -16.31 9.98 1.96
CA THR A 443 -15.18 10.32 2.83
C THR A 443 -13.87 9.85 2.21
N THR A 444 -12.73 10.39 2.64
CA THR A 444 -11.41 9.95 2.14
C THR A 444 -10.30 10.07 3.17
N ARG A 445 -9.23 9.29 2.99
CA ARG A 445 -7.96 9.38 3.74
C ARG A 445 -7.02 10.50 3.26
N SER A 446 -7.27 11.10 2.10
CA SER A 446 -6.32 12.02 1.46
C SER A 446 -6.36 13.41 2.11
N PRO A 447 -5.27 13.90 2.75
CA PRO A 447 -5.23 15.26 3.27
C PRO A 447 -4.99 16.26 2.14
N VAL A 448 -5.95 17.16 1.93
CA VAL A 448 -5.93 18.22 0.93
C VAL A 448 -6.09 19.57 1.64
N LEU A 449 -5.34 20.58 1.18
CA LEU A 449 -5.48 21.92 1.73
C LEU A 449 -6.86 22.48 1.35
N ALA A 450 -7.62 22.94 2.33
CA ALA A 450 -8.87 23.66 2.09
C ALA A 450 -8.65 25.17 2.16
N VAL A 451 -9.14 25.90 1.16
CA VAL A 451 -9.06 27.36 1.04
C VAL A 451 -10.42 27.87 0.60
N ASP A 452 -11.06 28.71 1.41
CA ASP A 452 -12.35 29.31 1.05
C ASP A 452 -12.16 30.44 0.02
N ASP A 453 -11.94 30.04 -1.23
CA ASP A 453 -11.82 30.91 -2.39
C ASP A 453 -12.68 30.34 -3.53
N ALA A 454 -13.45 31.19 -4.21
CA ALA A 454 -14.36 30.75 -5.27
C ALA A 454 -13.62 30.13 -6.49
N ALA A 455 -12.34 30.46 -6.69
CA ALA A 455 -11.51 29.89 -7.75
C ALA A 455 -10.78 28.60 -7.33
N TYR A 456 -10.97 28.11 -6.10
CA TYR A 456 -10.30 26.93 -5.55
C TYR A 456 -11.29 25.77 -5.31
N ALA A 457 -10.85 24.54 -5.61
CA ALA A 457 -11.70 23.36 -5.61
C ALA A 457 -12.24 22.97 -4.23
N ILE A 458 -11.38 23.07 -3.21
CA ILE A 458 -11.62 22.52 -1.88
C ILE A 458 -11.79 23.69 -0.91
N ARG A 459 -13.03 24.11 -0.70
CA ARG A 459 -13.35 25.31 0.08
C ARG A 459 -13.60 25.02 1.55
N SER A 460 -13.97 23.80 1.90
CA SER A 460 -14.12 23.36 3.29
C SER A 460 -13.65 21.92 3.51
N SER A 461 -13.27 21.61 4.74
CA SER A 461 -12.85 20.27 5.16
C SER A 461 -13.38 19.98 6.57
N LEU A 462 -14.11 18.89 6.70
CA LEU A 462 -14.39 18.24 7.98
C LEU A 462 -13.33 17.19 8.23
N THR A 463 -12.78 17.15 9.44
CA THR A 463 -11.74 16.20 9.85
C THR A 463 -12.23 15.42 11.07
N PHE A 464 -12.21 14.10 10.98
CA PHE A 464 -12.69 13.21 12.05
C PHE A 464 -11.77 11.98 12.16
N PRO A 465 -11.79 11.25 13.28
CA PRO A 465 -11.10 9.97 13.39
C PRO A 465 -11.75 8.94 12.45
N ALA A 466 -10.94 8.06 11.88
CA ALA A 466 -11.43 6.87 11.19
C ALA A 466 -12.35 6.08 12.13
N HIS A 467 -13.49 5.63 11.60
CA HIS A 467 -14.51 4.91 12.36
C HIS A 467 -14.48 3.41 12.09
N ASP A 468 -13.60 2.94 11.22
CA ASP A 468 -13.57 1.57 10.68
C ASP A 468 -12.31 0.78 11.07
N ASP A 469 -11.53 1.30 12.03
CA ASP A 469 -10.27 0.72 12.53
C ASP A 469 -9.31 0.29 11.41
N PRO A 470 -8.80 1.26 10.63
CA PRO A 470 -8.09 0.96 9.40
C PRO A 470 -6.70 0.37 9.70
N ALA A 471 -6.33 -0.69 8.98
CA ALA A 471 -5.05 -1.38 9.18
C ALA A 471 -3.81 -0.51 8.83
N ASP A 472 -4.00 0.64 8.20
CA ASP A 472 -2.93 1.53 7.73
C ASP A 472 -2.50 2.61 8.75
N ALA A 473 -3.20 2.75 9.88
CA ALA A 473 -2.81 3.68 10.94
C ALA A 473 -3.40 3.30 12.32
N ALA A 474 -2.57 3.33 13.37
CA ALA A 474 -3.05 3.14 14.74
C ALA A 474 -3.96 4.30 15.21
N PRO A 475 -4.95 4.04 16.08
CA PRO A 475 -5.78 5.09 16.68
C PRO A 475 -4.95 6.25 17.25
N GLY A 476 -5.27 7.48 16.83
CA GLY A 476 -4.58 8.70 17.25
C GLY A 476 -3.40 9.13 16.37
N ALA A 477 -2.91 8.28 15.45
CA ALA A 477 -1.89 8.67 14.47
C ALA A 477 -2.47 9.63 13.41
N PRO A 478 -1.67 10.51 12.77
CA PRO A 478 -2.15 11.40 11.71
C PRO A 478 -2.85 10.68 10.55
N GLY A 479 -2.42 9.45 10.22
CA GLY A 479 -3.03 8.59 9.19
C GLY A 479 -4.38 7.98 9.58
N HIS A 480 -4.76 8.07 10.85
CA HIS A 480 -6.08 7.66 11.36
C HIS A 480 -7.12 8.77 11.17
N ARG A 481 -6.76 9.92 10.59
CA ARG A 481 -7.73 10.97 10.25
C ARG A 481 -8.41 10.65 8.91
N ARG A 482 -9.67 11.04 8.83
CA ARG A 482 -10.50 10.99 7.62
C ARG A 482 -11.09 12.36 7.36
N PHE A 483 -11.42 12.60 6.10
CA PHE A 483 -11.85 13.89 5.62
C PHE A 483 -13.15 13.78 4.83
N ALA A 484 -14.01 14.78 4.98
CA ALA A 484 -15.13 15.04 4.07
C ALA A 484 -14.99 16.49 3.58
N TYR A 485 -14.89 16.68 2.27
CA TYR A 485 -14.60 17.99 1.67
C TYR A 485 -15.85 18.64 1.11
N ASN A 486 -15.91 19.97 1.17
CA ASN A 486 -17.01 20.77 0.64
C ASN A 486 -18.40 20.40 1.19
N VAL A 487 -18.44 19.85 2.41
CA VAL A 487 -19.69 19.53 3.13
C VAL A 487 -20.07 20.66 4.09
N ALA A 488 -19.11 21.22 4.81
CA ALA A 488 -19.36 22.37 5.66
C ALA A 488 -19.63 23.60 4.78
N PRO A 489 -20.70 24.38 5.05
CA PRO A 489 -21.05 25.55 4.26
C PRO A 489 -19.99 26.64 4.43
N THR A 490 -19.55 27.22 3.31
CA THR A 490 -18.72 28.45 3.30
C THR A 490 -19.59 29.70 3.20
N THR A 491 -20.74 29.59 2.55
CA THR A 491 -21.82 30.58 2.60
C THR A 491 -23.14 29.94 3.05
N PRO A 492 -24.11 30.72 3.58
CA PRO A 492 -25.40 30.16 4.00
C PRO A 492 -26.15 29.40 2.90
N GLY A 493 -25.99 29.78 1.63
CA GLY A 493 -26.65 29.13 0.49
C GLY A 493 -26.03 27.78 0.10
N ASP A 494 -24.81 27.49 0.56
CA ASP A 494 -24.09 26.23 0.25
C ASP A 494 -24.37 25.13 1.27
N ARG A 495 -25.23 25.38 2.28
CA ARG A 495 -25.58 24.41 3.31
C ARG A 495 -26.41 23.27 2.73
N PHE A 496 -26.14 22.05 3.16
CA PHE A 496 -27.03 20.92 2.93
C PHE A 496 -28.12 20.88 3.99
N ASP A 497 -29.37 20.77 3.54
CA ASP A 497 -30.54 20.65 4.41
C ASP A 497 -30.55 19.28 5.11
N ALA A 498 -30.12 18.23 4.41
CA ALA A 498 -29.91 16.91 4.99
C ALA A 498 -28.65 16.23 4.46
N VAL A 499 -27.97 15.47 5.31
CA VAL A 499 -26.89 14.56 4.91
C VAL A 499 -27.28 13.13 5.26
N VAL A 500 -27.30 12.26 4.26
CA VAL A 500 -27.54 10.82 4.38
C VAL A 500 -26.18 10.12 4.36
N VAL A 501 -25.69 9.69 5.51
CA VAL A 501 -24.47 8.90 5.63
C VAL A 501 -24.81 7.43 5.43
N VAL A 502 -24.13 6.79 4.48
CA VAL A 502 -24.30 5.37 4.17
C VAL A 502 -23.02 4.63 4.54
N THR A 503 -23.12 3.68 5.45
CA THR A 503 -22.02 2.79 5.85
C THR A 503 -22.48 1.33 5.83
N ASP A 504 -21.55 0.37 5.85
CA ASP A 504 -21.85 -1.03 6.09
C ASP A 504 -21.80 -1.36 7.60
N ALA A 505 -22.36 -2.51 7.98
CA ALA A 505 -22.40 -2.95 9.38
C ALA A 505 -21.01 -3.00 10.06
N PRO A 506 -19.91 -3.41 9.38
CA PRO A 506 -18.57 -3.27 9.93
C PRO A 506 -18.14 -1.82 10.20
N GLY A 507 -18.53 -0.87 9.35
CA GLY A 507 -18.22 0.56 9.53
C GLY A 507 -19.11 1.27 10.57
N ASP A 508 -20.18 0.62 11.04
CA ASP A 508 -21.08 1.15 12.07
C ASP A 508 -20.54 0.91 13.49
N THR A 509 -19.51 1.66 13.85
CA THR A 509 -18.83 1.54 15.15
C THR A 509 -19.20 2.69 16.10
N PRO A 510 -18.91 2.57 17.41
CA PRO A 510 -19.09 3.68 18.35
C PRO A 510 -18.35 4.96 17.97
N ALA A 511 -17.21 4.86 17.27
CA ALA A 511 -16.41 5.99 16.82
C ALA A 511 -17.13 6.85 15.77
N LEU A 512 -18.04 6.26 14.99
CA LEU A 512 -18.86 6.97 14.00
C LEU A 512 -19.76 8.03 14.66
N THR A 513 -20.32 7.69 15.82
CA THR A 513 -21.25 8.53 16.60
C THR A 513 -20.60 9.26 17.78
N ALA A 514 -19.31 9.04 18.04
CA ALA A 514 -18.60 9.66 19.15
C ALA A 514 -18.51 11.19 18.97
N PRO A 515 -18.29 11.96 20.05
CA PRO A 515 -17.94 13.38 19.93
C PRO A 515 -16.72 13.57 19.02
N ALA A 516 -16.80 14.54 18.10
CA ALA A 516 -15.84 14.75 17.00
C ALA A 516 -15.70 13.57 16.01
N GLY A 517 -16.59 12.57 16.08
CA GLY A 517 -16.79 11.57 15.04
C GLY A 517 -17.55 12.15 13.84
N LEU A 518 -17.61 11.40 12.74
CA LEU A 518 -18.21 11.87 11.48
C LEU A 518 -19.62 12.44 11.66
N LEU A 519 -20.49 11.76 12.42
CA LEU A 519 -21.88 12.20 12.57
C LEU A 519 -22.02 13.45 13.45
N ASP A 520 -21.15 13.62 14.45
CA ASP A 520 -21.11 14.83 15.29
C ASP A 520 -20.64 16.04 14.46
N GLU A 521 -19.55 15.87 13.69
CA GLU A 521 -19.01 16.90 12.79
C GLU A 521 -20.04 17.30 11.72
N LEU A 522 -20.74 16.34 11.10
CA LEU A 522 -21.80 16.67 10.14
C LEU A 522 -22.97 17.41 10.79
N ALA A 523 -23.43 16.96 11.96
CA ALA A 523 -24.56 17.55 12.66
C ALA A 523 -24.32 19.01 13.06
N ALA A 524 -23.06 19.42 13.23
CA ALA A 524 -22.69 20.82 13.48
C ALA A 524 -22.94 21.75 12.27
N HIS A 525 -23.03 21.20 11.05
CA HIS A 525 -23.00 21.96 9.81
C HIS A 525 -24.24 21.79 8.92
N THR A 526 -25.15 20.86 9.24
CA THR A 526 -26.30 20.49 8.40
C THR A 526 -27.63 20.70 9.13
N GLY A 527 -28.76 20.59 8.43
CA GLY A 527 -30.09 20.69 9.05
C GLY A 527 -30.61 19.37 9.66
N ASP A 528 -30.19 18.24 9.10
CA ASP A 528 -30.57 16.88 9.49
C ASP A 528 -29.47 15.90 9.09
N VAL A 529 -29.26 14.83 9.88
CA VAL A 529 -28.30 13.77 9.57
C VAL A 529 -29.00 12.41 9.67
N LEU A 530 -29.04 11.69 8.56
CA LEU A 530 -29.61 10.35 8.47
C LEU A 530 -28.46 9.34 8.35
N LEU A 531 -28.47 8.30 9.17
CA LEU A 531 -27.52 7.19 9.10
C LEU A 531 -28.23 5.95 8.53
N VAL A 532 -27.76 5.48 7.38
CA VAL A 532 -28.16 4.23 6.74
C VAL A 532 -27.04 3.21 6.92
N VAL A 533 -27.35 2.08 7.57
CA VAL A 533 -26.39 0.99 7.80
C VAL A 533 -26.78 -0.20 6.95
N LEU A 534 -25.96 -0.49 5.95
CA LEU A 534 -26.13 -1.62 5.05
C LEU A 534 -25.71 -2.92 5.76
N PRO A 535 -26.36 -4.05 5.46
CA PRO A 535 -26.30 -5.21 6.33
C PRO A 535 -24.95 -5.93 6.33
N GLY A 536 -23.96 -5.60 5.50
CA GLY A 536 -22.68 -6.33 5.45
C GLY A 536 -22.78 -7.67 4.71
N SER A 537 -23.64 -7.75 3.70
CA SER A 537 -23.97 -8.98 2.96
C SER A 537 -22.78 -9.51 2.17
N ALA A 538 -21.94 -8.62 1.64
CA ALA A 538 -20.80 -9.01 0.80
C ALA A 538 -19.81 -9.91 1.58
N ALA A 539 -19.40 -9.49 2.77
CA ALA A 539 -18.48 -10.25 3.61
C ALA A 539 -19.09 -11.58 4.10
N ARG A 540 -20.36 -11.58 4.51
CA ARG A 540 -21.06 -12.82 4.90
C ARG A 540 -21.13 -13.83 3.76
N ARG A 541 -21.50 -13.37 2.56
CA ARG A 541 -21.58 -14.21 1.36
C ARG A 541 -20.21 -14.79 1.05
N ALA A 542 -19.16 -13.98 1.06
CA ALA A 542 -17.79 -14.42 0.79
C ALA A 542 -17.34 -15.53 1.77
N THR A 543 -17.54 -15.34 3.06
CA THR A 543 -17.22 -16.34 4.09
C THR A 543 -18.02 -17.63 3.89
N ALA A 544 -19.30 -17.53 3.53
CA ALA A 544 -20.14 -18.70 3.26
C ALA A 544 -19.67 -19.50 2.02
N VAL A 545 -19.35 -18.81 0.92
CA VAL A 545 -18.81 -19.43 -0.30
C VAL A 545 -17.48 -20.15 0.00
N ARG A 546 -16.59 -19.50 0.76
CA ARG A 546 -15.30 -20.07 1.16
C ARG A 546 -15.44 -21.28 2.08
N ALA A 547 -16.34 -21.24 3.05
CA ALA A 547 -16.65 -22.39 3.90
C ALA A 547 -17.23 -23.57 3.09
N GLY A 548 -18.10 -23.29 2.11
CA GLY A 548 -18.66 -24.30 1.22
C GLY A 548 -17.60 -24.98 0.34
N ALA A 549 -16.63 -24.22 -0.19
CA ALA A 549 -15.53 -24.77 -1.00
C ALA A 549 -14.59 -25.70 -0.20
N THR A 550 -14.44 -25.48 1.11
CA THR A 550 -13.60 -26.35 1.96
C THR A 550 -14.23 -27.71 2.30
N THR A 551 -15.55 -27.87 2.13
CA THR A 551 -16.24 -29.14 2.43
C THR A 551 -16.32 -30.09 1.22
N SER A 552 -16.04 -29.62 0.00
CA SER A 552 -16.02 -30.45 -1.21
C SER A 552 -14.64 -31.02 -1.56
N ALA A 553 -13.56 -30.58 -0.89
CA ALA A 553 -12.21 -31.11 -1.06
C ALA A 553 -11.90 -32.25 -0.07
N GLY A 554 -12.66 -33.35 -0.16
CA GLY A 554 -12.29 -34.66 0.38
C GLY A 554 -11.83 -35.58 -0.76
N PRO A 555 -10.91 -36.54 -0.54
CA PRO A 555 -10.27 -37.25 -1.63
C PRO A 555 -11.18 -38.32 -2.25
N GLY A 556 -11.40 -38.22 -3.56
CA GLY A 556 -11.75 -39.34 -4.44
C GLY A 556 -13.22 -39.45 -4.86
N GLY A 557 -13.47 -39.42 -6.18
CA GLY A 557 -14.73 -39.88 -6.78
C GLY A 557 -14.99 -39.39 -8.19
N ASP A 558 -14.24 -39.92 -9.17
CA ASP A 558 -14.42 -39.68 -10.60
C ASP A 558 -15.75 -40.25 -11.16
N ALA A 559 -16.12 -39.76 -12.34
CA ALA A 559 -17.36 -40.06 -13.04
C ALA A 559 -17.53 -41.51 -13.54
N ARG A 560 -18.77 -42.00 -13.38
CA ARG A 560 -19.53 -43.01 -14.18
C ARG A 560 -19.19 -44.52 -14.10
N PRO A 561 -20.20 -45.39 -14.39
CA PRO A 561 -20.25 -46.78 -13.91
C PRO A 561 -19.79 -47.80 -14.95
N ALA A 562 -19.13 -48.87 -14.51
CA ALA A 562 -19.09 -50.15 -15.21
C ALA A 562 -18.79 -51.30 -14.23
N ALA A 563 -19.37 -52.46 -14.55
CA ALA A 563 -19.58 -53.63 -13.69
C ALA A 563 -18.32 -54.45 -13.35
N GLY A 564 -18.40 -55.19 -12.23
CA GLY A 564 -18.05 -56.63 -12.25
C GLY A 564 -16.94 -57.13 -11.31
N VAL A 565 -17.37 -57.79 -10.23
CA VAL A 565 -16.84 -59.07 -9.67
C VAL A 565 -15.40 -59.14 -9.14
N GLY A 566 -15.26 -59.55 -7.86
CA GLY A 566 -14.22 -60.54 -7.47
C GLY A 566 -13.37 -60.24 -6.24
N SER A 567 -13.68 -60.93 -5.15
CA SER A 567 -12.91 -61.09 -3.90
C SER A 567 -11.51 -61.73 -4.09
N VAL A 568 -10.54 -61.45 -3.19
CA VAL A 568 -9.88 -62.44 -2.29
C VAL A 568 -8.67 -61.83 -1.53
N VAL A 569 -8.56 -62.23 -0.26
CA VAL A 569 -7.57 -61.91 0.79
C VAL A 569 -6.23 -62.64 0.61
N GLY A 570 -5.10 -62.04 1.01
CA GLY A 570 -3.83 -62.73 1.23
C GLY A 570 -2.74 -61.86 1.89
N THR A 571 -2.10 -62.37 2.94
CA THR A 571 -1.20 -61.67 3.89
C THR A 571 0.31 -62.01 3.76
N ARG A 572 1.18 -61.00 4.00
CA ARG A 572 2.60 -61.00 4.54
C ARG A 572 3.79 -61.42 3.61
N PRO A 573 5.08 -61.11 3.95
CA PRO A 573 5.73 -59.85 4.40
C PRO A 573 7.11 -59.54 3.71
N ASP A 574 7.64 -58.34 3.99
CA ASP A 574 9.05 -57.82 3.95
C ASP A 574 9.92 -57.69 2.67
N ASP A 575 10.60 -56.53 2.65
CA ASP A 575 11.82 -56.05 1.95
C ASP A 575 11.91 -55.99 0.41
N ASP A 576 11.78 -54.76 -0.12
CA ASP A 576 12.83 -54.17 -0.97
C ASP A 576 12.57 -52.67 -1.18
N ALA A 577 13.56 -51.86 -0.80
CA ALA A 577 13.57 -50.41 -1.00
C ALA A 577 13.55 -50.05 -2.50
N ARG A 578 12.45 -49.44 -2.94
CA ARG A 578 12.37 -48.66 -4.18
C ARG A 578 11.70 -47.32 -3.88
N PRO A 579 12.17 -46.22 -4.50
CA PRO A 579 11.63 -44.89 -4.22
C PRO A 579 10.16 -44.86 -4.62
N GLY A 580 9.31 -44.34 -3.72
CA GLY A 580 7.89 -44.17 -3.97
C GLY A 580 7.61 -43.27 -5.17
N PRO A 581 6.42 -43.36 -5.78
CA PRO A 581 6.08 -42.60 -6.96
C PRO A 581 6.10 -41.11 -6.63
N ALA A 582 6.88 -40.36 -7.41
CA ALA A 582 7.00 -38.92 -7.33
C ALA A 582 5.61 -38.26 -7.41
N GLY A 583 5.29 -37.43 -6.42
CA GLY A 583 4.21 -36.46 -6.53
C GLY A 583 4.49 -35.45 -7.65
N PRO A 584 3.47 -34.78 -8.19
CA PRO A 584 3.63 -33.88 -9.31
C PRO A 584 4.21 -32.54 -8.82
N ASP A 585 5.54 -32.42 -8.70
CA ASP A 585 6.32 -31.18 -8.97
C ASP A 585 7.86 -31.29 -8.86
N ALA A 586 8.46 -32.45 -9.17
CA ALA A 586 9.92 -32.61 -9.21
C ALA A 586 10.57 -32.12 -10.54
N ALA A 587 9.96 -31.14 -11.20
CA ALA A 587 10.49 -30.54 -12.41
C ALA A 587 11.62 -29.54 -12.05
N ALA A 588 12.87 -29.98 -12.24
CA ALA A 588 14.13 -29.22 -12.35
C ALA A 588 14.26 -27.92 -11.51
N LEU A 589 14.41 -28.04 -10.19
CA LEU A 589 14.91 -26.93 -9.36
C LEU A 589 16.36 -26.55 -9.77
N PRO A 590 16.75 -25.26 -9.72
CA PRO A 590 18.09 -24.83 -10.10
C PRO A 590 19.19 -25.45 -9.25
N ALA A 591 20.36 -25.67 -9.86
CA ALA A 591 21.54 -26.12 -9.14
C ALA A 591 22.09 -24.98 -8.26
N PRO A 592 22.43 -25.25 -6.98
CA PRO A 592 23.02 -24.25 -6.11
C PRO A 592 24.48 -23.94 -6.50
N LEU A 593 24.96 -22.74 -6.13
CA LEU A 593 26.34 -22.30 -6.37
C LEU A 593 27.22 -22.50 -5.14
N ARG A 594 28.55 -22.56 -5.34
CA ARG A 594 29.56 -22.72 -4.28
C ARG A 594 30.85 -21.99 -4.65
N GLY A 595 31.65 -21.62 -3.64
CA GLY A 595 33.00 -21.12 -3.86
C GLY A 595 33.94 -22.20 -4.42
N PRO A 596 35.03 -21.84 -5.13
CA PRO A 596 35.41 -20.49 -5.54
C PRO A 596 34.71 -20.02 -6.82
N ALA A 597 33.82 -20.83 -7.40
CA ALA A 597 33.09 -20.47 -8.62
C ALA A 597 32.14 -19.30 -8.38
N PHE A 598 31.53 -19.23 -7.20
CA PHE A 598 30.70 -18.12 -6.77
C PHE A 598 30.91 -17.82 -5.28
N GLY A 599 31.47 -16.63 -5.00
CA GLY A 599 31.85 -16.20 -3.67
C GLY A 599 33.21 -16.72 -3.20
N SER A 600 33.82 -16.03 -2.24
CA SER A 600 35.16 -16.35 -1.73
C SER A 600 35.19 -17.26 -0.49
N TYR A 601 34.03 -17.56 0.10
CA TYR A 601 33.94 -18.57 1.17
C TYR A 601 34.23 -19.98 0.65
N ALA A 602 34.67 -20.88 1.53
CA ALA A 602 35.01 -22.23 1.11
C ALA A 602 33.75 -23.00 0.64
N PRO A 603 33.86 -23.92 -0.33
CA PRO A 603 32.71 -24.64 -0.90
C PRO A 603 31.88 -25.43 0.11
N ASP A 604 32.50 -25.87 1.21
CA ASP A 604 31.82 -26.61 2.26
C ASP A 604 31.16 -25.69 3.31
N GLU A 605 31.49 -24.39 3.34
CA GLU A 605 30.99 -23.46 4.36
C GLU A 605 29.60 -22.92 4.08
N VAL A 606 29.27 -22.69 2.80
CA VAL A 606 27.98 -22.14 2.40
C VAL A 606 27.60 -22.61 1.00
N THR A 607 26.33 -22.91 0.84
CA THR A 607 25.68 -23.20 -0.44
C THR A 607 24.84 -21.99 -0.84
N TRP A 608 25.05 -21.41 -2.02
CA TRP A 608 24.27 -20.25 -2.45
C TRP A 608 23.06 -20.69 -3.25
N LEU A 609 21.86 -20.37 -2.75
CA LEU A 609 20.61 -20.48 -3.50
C LEU A 609 20.37 -19.14 -4.20
N LEU A 610 21.26 -18.82 -5.14
CA LEU A 610 21.27 -17.58 -5.91
C LEU A 610 21.62 -17.88 -7.37
N THR A 611 21.15 -17.03 -8.27
CA THR A 611 21.54 -17.04 -9.69
C THR A 611 22.79 -16.18 -9.90
N ASP A 612 23.79 -16.70 -10.62
CA ASP A 612 25.02 -15.97 -10.91
C ASP A 612 24.79 -14.90 -11.99
N LEU A 613 24.88 -13.63 -11.60
CA LEU A 613 24.77 -12.48 -12.51
C LEU A 613 26.11 -11.77 -12.71
N SER A 614 27.24 -12.44 -12.45
CA SER A 614 28.57 -11.80 -12.49
C SER A 614 28.97 -11.30 -13.88
N GLY A 615 28.48 -11.95 -14.94
CA GLY A 615 28.69 -11.53 -16.32
C GLY A 615 27.78 -10.38 -16.78
N VAL A 616 26.84 -9.93 -15.96
CA VAL A 616 25.90 -8.87 -16.31
C VAL A 616 26.40 -7.52 -15.80
N ALA A 617 26.26 -6.48 -16.63
CA ALA A 617 26.50 -5.10 -16.23
C ALA A 617 25.28 -4.61 -15.44
N LEU A 618 25.35 -4.73 -14.11
CA LEU A 618 24.28 -4.34 -13.18
C LEU A 618 24.61 -3.06 -12.41
N GLU A 619 25.89 -2.70 -12.39
CA GLU A 619 26.43 -1.57 -11.67
C GLU A 619 26.20 -0.28 -12.46
N ALA A 620 25.45 0.64 -11.87
CA ALA A 620 25.29 1.99 -12.40
C ALA A 620 25.64 3.04 -11.33
N PRO A 621 26.10 4.25 -11.74
CA PRO A 621 26.29 5.39 -10.85
C PRO A 621 25.05 5.67 -9.99
N VAL A 622 25.25 6.28 -8.82
CA VAL A 622 24.16 6.52 -7.86
C VAL A 622 23.10 7.44 -8.49
N GLU A 623 23.54 8.41 -9.27
CA GLU A 623 22.73 9.43 -9.93
C GLU A 623 21.82 8.81 -11.01
N GLU A 624 22.35 7.95 -11.88
CA GLU A 624 21.57 7.24 -12.92
C GLU A 624 20.58 6.23 -12.32
N ARG A 625 20.93 5.61 -11.18
CA ARG A 625 20.03 4.69 -10.46
C ARG A 625 18.94 5.44 -9.71
N GLU A 626 19.25 6.59 -9.16
CA GLU A 626 18.26 7.46 -8.53
C GLU A 626 17.31 8.04 -9.57
N GLU A 627 17.80 8.43 -10.74
CA GLU A 627 16.97 8.84 -11.89
C GLU A 627 16.08 7.69 -12.39
N ALA A 628 16.61 6.46 -12.52
CA ALA A 628 15.82 5.28 -12.92
C ALA A 628 14.77 4.85 -11.86
N VAL A 629 15.09 4.98 -10.57
CA VAL A 629 14.15 4.68 -9.47
C VAL A 629 13.13 5.81 -9.27
N GLN A 630 13.54 7.08 -9.46
CA GLN A 630 12.67 8.27 -9.33
C GLN A 630 11.75 8.45 -10.56
N SER A 631 12.19 8.04 -11.75
CA SER A 631 11.35 7.95 -12.96
C SER A 631 10.43 6.73 -12.98
N GLY A 632 10.51 5.85 -11.96
CA GLY A 632 9.69 4.65 -11.85
C GLY A 632 10.09 3.52 -12.82
N GLY A 633 11.27 3.61 -13.44
CA GLY A 633 11.81 2.64 -14.39
C GLY A 633 12.54 1.45 -13.79
N ALA A 634 12.88 1.46 -12.49
CA ALA A 634 13.52 0.32 -11.82
C ALA A 634 13.30 0.29 -10.29
N HIS A 635 13.19 -0.89 -9.70
CA HIS A 635 13.26 -1.08 -8.24
C HIS A 635 14.73 -1.09 -7.76
N TYR A 636 15.02 -0.66 -6.52
CA TYR A 636 16.42 -0.61 -6.01
C TYR A 636 17.16 -1.97 -6.04
N ALA A 637 16.39 -3.06 -6.11
CA ALA A 637 16.86 -4.44 -6.18
C ALA A 637 17.07 -4.95 -7.62
N GLU A 638 16.81 -4.14 -8.65
CA GLU A 638 16.97 -4.53 -10.06
C GLU A 638 18.34 -4.17 -10.64
N SER A 639 19.10 -3.31 -9.92
CA SER A 639 20.46 -2.88 -10.25
C SER A 639 21.34 -2.79 -9.00
N LEU A 640 22.66 -2.79 -9.18
CA LEU A 640 23.64 -2.69 -8.10
C LEU A 640 24.31 -1.30 -8.09
N PRO A 641 24.64 -0.73 -6.91
CA PRO A 641 25.55 0.40 -6.85
C PRO A 641 26.94 -0.08 -7.23
N VAL A 642 27.75 0.81 -7.80
CA VAL A 642 29.19 0.58 -7.94
C VAL A 642 29.78 0.23 -6.57
N GLU A 643 30.50 -0.88 -6.50
CA GLU A 643 31.12 -1.35 -5.27
C GLU A 643 32.30 -0.42 -4.90
N TYR A 644 32.12 0.37 -3.84
CA TYR A 644 33.15 1.28 -3.34
C TYR A 644 34.32 0.51 -2.74
N GLN A 645 35.55 0.79 -3.22
CA GLN A 645 36.76 0.29 -2.59
C GLN A 645 37.10 1.11 -1.33
N PRO A 646 37.20 0.48 -0.15
CA PRO A 646 37.57 1.13 1.10
C PRO A 646 38.85 1.98 1.01
N SER A 647 38.84 3.18 1.59
CA SER A 647 40.08 3.93 1.82
C SER A 647 40.98 3.21 2.83
N ALA A 648 42.28 3.49 2.83
CA ALA A 648 43.21 2.92 3.81
C ALA A 648 42.82 3.26 5.27
N ALA A 649 42.16 4.41 5.51
CA ALA A 649 41.63 4.75 6.81
C ALA A 649 40.46 3.85 7.23
N TYR A 650 39.63 3.44 6.26
CA TYR A 650 38.49 2.58 6.53
C TYR A 650 38.87 1.12 6.74
N VAL A 651 39.92 0.63 6.07
CA VAL A 651 40.51 -0.68 6.35
C VAL A 651 41.09 -0.72 7.77
N ARG A 652 41.76 0.35 8.23
CA ARG A 652 42.25 0.44 9.63
C ARG A 652 41.11 0.39 10.65
N LEU A 653 39.99 1.08 10.39
CA LEU A 653 38.82 0.99 11.27
C LEU A 653 38.32 -0.46 11.39
N PHE A 654 38.32 -1.21 10.29
CA PHE A 654 37.98 -2.63 10.32
C PHE A 654 39.01 -3.47 11.09
N ASP A 655 40.32 -3.23 10.90
CA ASP A 655 41.38 -3.90 11.65
C ASP A 655 41.21 -3.68 13.17
N GLU A 656 41.06 -2.42 13.59
CA GLU A 656 40.90 -2.02 14.99
C GLU A 656 39.62 -2.60 15.61
N ALA A 657 38.49 -2.52 14.88
CA ALA A 657 37.22 -3.08 15.34
C ALA A 657 37.24 -4.60 15.45
N LEU A 658 37.95 -5.28 14.53
CA LEU A 658 38.11 -6.74 14.59
C LEU A 658 38.99 -7.15 15.76
N GLU A 659 40.12 -6.49 15.97
CA GLU A 659 41.04 -6.78 17.07
C GLU A 659 40.37 -6.56 18.44
N ALA A 660 39.66 -5.44 18.62
CA ALA A 660 38.97 -5.11 19.85
C ALA A 660 37.69 -5.95 20.08
N GLY A 661 37.01 -6.35 19.01
CA GLY A 661 35.69 -6.97 19.07
C GLY A 661 35.66 -8.50 18.92
N ALA A 662 36.74 -9.15 18.48
CA ALA A 662 36.73 -10.57 18.14
C ALA A 662 36.24 -11.50 19.27
N GLU A 663 36.67 -11.26 20.51
CA GLU A 663 36.24 -12.06 21.67
C GLU A 663 34.75 -11.87 21.96
N ARG A 664 34.26 -10.63 21.93
CA ARG A 664 32.83 -10.30 22.11
C ARG A 664 31.96 -10.92 21.03
N LEU A 665 32.42 -10.89 19.77
CA LEU A 665 31.74 -11.52 18.64
C LEU A 665 31.71 -13.03 18.78
N ALA A 666 32.82 -13.65 19.19
CA ALA A 666 32.92 -15.08 19.42
C ALA A 666 31.94 -15.55 20.49
N HIS A 667 31.82 -14.81 21.60
CA HIS A 667 30.84 -15.08 22.64
C HIS A 667 29.41 -14.99 22.10
N ALA A 668 29.06 -13.91 21.40
CA ALA A 668 27.73 -13.74 20.82
C ALA A 668 27.39 -14.83 19.78
N VAL A 669 28.36 -15.26 18.96
CA VAL A 669 28.22 -16.40 18.04
C VAL A 669 27.92 -17.68 18.81
N GLY A 670 28.69 -17.98 19.85
CA GLY A 670 28.47 -19.17 20.65
C GLY A 670 27.09 -19.17 21.30
N VAL A 671 26.68 -18.04 21.88
CA VAL A 671 25.35 -17.88 22.51
C VAL A 671 24.23 -18.14 21.51
N VAL A 672 24.27 -17.53 20.31
CA VAL A 672 23.21 -17.77 19.31
C VAL A 672 23.27 -19.18 18.74
N ALA A 673 24.46 -19.79 18.62
CA ALA A 673 24.62 -21.17 18.19
C ALA A 673 23.99 -22.16 19.19
N GLU A 674 24.25 -22.00 20.49
CA GLU A 674 23.62 -22.83 21.53
C GLU A 674 22.09 -22.64 21.56
N GLN A 675 21.60 -21.40 21.39
CA GLN A 675 20.16 -21.13 21.28
C GLN A 675 19.53 -21.82 20.05
N ILE A 676 20.22 -21.81 18.90
CA ILE A 676 19.77 -22.51 17.69
C ILE A 676 19.68 -24.02 17.93
N LEU A 677 20.74 -24.62 18.49
CA LEU A 677 20.78 -26.06 18.79
C LEU A 677 19.71 -26.44 19.81
N ALA A 678 19.46 -25.61 20.82
CA ALA A 678 18.36 -25.83 21.76
C ALA A 678 16.97 -25.76 21.09
N ALA A 679 16.81 -24.89 20.08
CA ALA A 679 15.53 -24.66 19.41
C ALA A 679 15.23 -25.63 18.25
N ARG A 680 16.26 -26.24 17.64
CA ARG A 680 16.14 -27.06 16.42
C ARG A 680 16.82 -28.44 16.52
N GLY A 681 17.62 -28.68 17.55
CA GLY A 681 18.39 -29.90 17.74
C GLY A 681 19.59 -30.02 16.80
N ASP A 682 20.25 -31.17 16.87
CA ASP A 682 21.50 -31.47 16.15
C ASP A 682 21.35 -31.54 14.62
N GLY A 683 20.11 -31.61 14.13
CA GLY A 683 19.75 -31.63 12.70
C GLY A 683 19.40 -30.26 12.12
N ALA A 684 19.73 -29.16 12.80
CA ALA A 684 19.40 -27.81 12.36
C ALA A 684 19.97 -27.49 10.97
N THR A 685 19.15 -26.88 10.11
CA THR A 685 19.56 -26.37 8.80
C THR A 685 19.68 -24.85 8.85
N LEU A 686 20.90 -24.34 8.70
CA LEU A 686 21.18 -22.91 8.72
C LEU A 686 20.82 -22.29 7.36
N VAL A 687 20.00 -21.24 7.37
CA VAL A 687 19.63 -20.49 6.18
C VAL A 687 19.97 -19.01 6.38
N SER A 688 21.14 -18.59 5.94
CA SER A 688 21.56 -17.19 6.07
C SER A 688 20.90 -16.28 5.05
N LEU A 689 20.52 -15.09 5.49
CA LEU A 689 20.12 -14.00 4.60
C LEU A 689 21.39 -13.42 3.96
N ALA A 690 21.45 -13.42 2.63
CA ALA A 690 22.66 -13.16 1.88
C ALA A 690 23.35 -11.84 2.27
N ARG A 691 24.70 -11.87 2.24
CA ARG A 691 25.65 -10.89 2.78
C ARG A 691 25.74 -10.85 4.30
N ALA A 692 24.79 -10.23 4.99
CA ALA A 692 24.96 -9.90 6.40
C ALA A 692 24.87 -11.13 7.30
N GLY A 693 23.95 -12.05 6.99
CA GLY A 693 23.79 -13.32 7.70
C GLY A 693 24.82 -14.37 7.35
N THR A 694 25.38 -14.35 6.13
CA THR A 694 26.27 -15.41 5.64
C THR A 694 27.50 -15.66 6.53
N PRO A 695 28.31 -14.64 6.92
CA PRO A 695 29.44 -14.89 7.81
C PRO A 695 29.00 -15.37 9.19
N VAL A 696 27.83 -14.94 9.69
CA VAL A 696 27.29 -15.41 10.96
C VAL A 696 26.88 -16.89 10.87
N GLY A 697 26.22 -17.30 9.79
CA GLY A 697 25.89 -18.71 9.54
C GLY A 697 27.13 -19.60 9.47
N ILE A 698 28.21 -19.12 8.85
CA ILE A 698 29.50 -19.84 8.82
C ILE A 698 30.10 -19.94 10.23
N LEU A 699 30.10 -18.86 11.01
CA LEU A 699 30.63 -18.86 12.37
C LEU A 699 29.83 -19.76 13.32
N VAL A 700 28.49 -19.78 13.20
CA VAL A 700 27.62 -20.71 13.95
C VAL A 700 27.94 -22.17 13.58
N ARG A 701 28.15 -22.46 12.28
CA ARG A 701 28.56 -23.79 11.82
C ARG A 701 29.94 -24.18 12.37
N ARG A 702 30.92 -23.28 12.32
CA ARG A 702 32.27 -23.50 12.88
C ARG A 702 32.22 -23.75 14.39
N TRP A 703 31.38 -23.01 15.12
CA TRP A 703 31.13 -23.24 16.56
C TRP A 703 30.53 -24.63 16.82
N ALA A 704 29.44 -24.97 16.11
CA ALA A 704 28.78 -26.27 16.26
C ALA A 704 29.74 -27.44 15.98
N ARG A 705 30.63 -27.29 14.99
CA ARG A 705 31.68 -28.26 14.70
C ARG A 705 32.71 -28.36 15.82
N LEU A 706 33.21 -27.22 16.31
CA LEU A 706 34.26 -27.19 17.34
C LEU A 706 33.76 -27.72 18.69
N VAL A 707 32.56 -27.32 19.10
CA VAL A 707 32.03 -27.58 20.45
C VAL A 707 31.27 -28.91 20.51
N HIS A 708 30.48 -29.21 19.48
CA HIS A 708 29.57 -30.36 19.45
C HIS A 708 29.95 -31.44 18.42
N GLY A 709 30.93 -31.18 17.55
CA GLY A 709 31.29 -32.11 16.47
C GLY A 709 30.23 -32.21 15.36
N LEU A 710 29.31 -31.24 15.29
CA LEU A 710 28.20 -31.23 14.34
C LEU A 710 28.59 -30.53 13.03
N ASP A 711 28.19 -31.11 11.90
CA ASP A 711 28.33 -30.49 10.58
C ASP A 711 26.96 -30.07 10.06
N LEU A 712 26.55 -28.85 10.41
CA LEU A 712 25.23 -28.33 10.05
C LEU A 712 25.18 -27.94 8.56
N PRO A 713 24.12 -28.32 7.81
CA PRO A 713 23.88 -27.78 6.47
C PRO A 713 23.71 -26.26 6.52
N HIS A 714 24.33 -25.56 5.57
CA HIS A 714 24.24 -24.10 5.47
C HIS A 714 23.96 -23.63 4.04
N HIS A 715 22.87 -22.89 3.89
CA HIS A 715 22.46 -22.23 2.65
C HIS A 715 22.40 -20.72 2.84
N ALA A 716 22.68 -19.95 1.79
CA ALA A 716 22.47 -18.51 1.74
C ALA A 716 21.39 -18.18 0.70
N VAL A 717 20.38 -17.40 1.11
CA VAL A 717 19.19 -17.08 0.30
C VAL A 717 18.98 -15.57 0.19
N SER A 718 18.24 -15.17 -0.84
CA SER A 718 17.82 -13.78 -0.98
C SER A 718 16.55 -13.47 -0.19
N ILE A 719 16.55 -12.30 0.44
CA ILE A 719 15.35 -11.58 0.86
C ILE A 719 15.44 -10.13 0.39
N VAL A 720 14.33 -9.58 -0.10
CA VAL A 720 14.26 -8.20 -0.60
C VAL A 720 13.11 -7.50 0.10
N ARG A 721 13.38 -6.40 0.79
CA ARG A 721 12.34 -5.61 1.49
C ARG A 721 11.29 -5.13 0.49
N GLY A 722 10.01 -5.33 0.82
CA GLY A 722 8.86 -5.03 -0.04
C GLY A 722 8.58 -6.09 -1.11
N ARG A 723 9.40 -7.13 -1.21
CA ARG A 723 9.26 -8.21 -2.21
C ARG A 723 9.29 -9.61 -1.59
N GLY A 724 9.65 -9.75 -0.33
CA GLY A 724 9.72 -11.03 0.38
C GLY A 724 11.02 -11.81 0.18
N ILE A 725 10.98 -13.06 0.68
CA ILE A 725 12.05 -14.06 0.52
C ILE A 725 11.85 -14.83 -0.80
N ASP A 726 12.95 -15.32 -1.37
CA ASP A 726 12.95 -16.12 -2.60
C ASP A 726 12.13 -17.42 -2.44
N ASP A 727 11.02 -17.52 -3.18
CA ASP A 727 10.10 -18.66 -3.12
C ASP A 727 10.70 -19.94 -3.74
N VAL A 728 11.57 -19.80 -4.74
CA VAL A 728 12.28 -20.93 -5.36
C VAL A 728 13.29 -21.50 -4.37
N ALA A 729 13.96 -20.63 -3.60
CA ALA A 729 14.83 -21.06 -2.51
C ALA A 729 14.04 -21.78 -1.40
N LEU A 730 12.85 -21.30 -1.03
CA LEU A 730 11.99 -22.00 -0.06
C LEU A 730 11.52 -23.37 -0.56
N ARG A 731 11.12 -23.49 -1.84
CA ARG A 731 10.81 -24.78 -2.47
C ARG A 731 12.01 -25.71 -2.43
N PHE A 732 13.20 -25.22 -2.77
CA PHE A 732 14.43 -26.00 -2.70
C PHE A 732 14.68 -26.50 -1.28
N LEU A 733 14.55 -25.64 -0.27
CA LEU A 733 14.73 -26.01 1.13
C LEU A 733 13.71 -27.07 1.57
N ALA A 734 12.43 -26.92 1.22
CA ALA A 734 11.37 -27.88 1.55
C ALA A 734 11.56 -29.26 0.90
N VAL A 735 12.19 -29.31 -0.28
CA VAL A 735 12.49 -30.58 -0.97
C VAL A 735 13.69 -31.29 -0.36
N HIS A 736 14.68 -30.56 0.13
CA HIS A 736 15.97 -31.12 0.56
C HIS A 736 16.15 -31.24 2.08
N HIS A 737 15.35 -30.50 2.87
CA HIS A 737 15.45 -30.43 4.33
C HIS A 737 14.06 -30.48 4.95
N ASP A 738 13.99 -30.89 6.21
CA ASP A 738 12.76 -30.73 7.00
C ASP A 738 12.51 -29.24 7.26
N PRO A 739 11.38 -28.65 6.81
CA PRO A 739 11.05 -27.25 7.09
C PRO A 739 11.10 -26.89 8.57
N ALA A 740 10.80 -27.84 9.48
CA ALA A 740 10.84 -27.61 10.92
C ALA A 740 12.26 -27.48 11.49
N SER A 741 13.28 -28.04 10.81
CA SER A 741 14.69 -27.94 11.25
C SER A 741 15.38 -26.66 10.74
N VAL A 742 14.74 -25.92 9.83
CA VAL A 742 15.28 -24.68 9.27
C VAL A 742 15.28 -23.55 10.31
N VAL A 743 16.39 -22.82 10.33
CA VAL A 743 16.53 -21.55 11.05
C VAL A 743 17.14 -20.49 10.14
N PHE A 744 16.49 -19.33 10.07
CA PHE A 744 17.00 -18.20 9.31
C PHE A 744 18.03 -17.43 10.14
N VAL A 745 19.12 -16.99 9.52
CA VAL A 745 20.25 -16.34 10.20
C VAL A 745 20.57 -14.99 9.55
N ASP A 746 20.72 -13.93 10.35
CA ASP A 746 21.17 -12.61 9.89
C ASP A 746 22.26 -11.99 10.79
N GLY A 747 22.89 -10.92 10.31
CA GLY A 747 23.96 -10.20 11.00
C GLY A 747 23.47 -9.44 12.22
N TRP A 748 22.53 -8.51 12.04
CA TRP A 748 21.96 -7.74 13.14
C TRP A 748 20.57 -7.23 12.78
N THR A 749 19.77 -6.87 13.79
CA THR A 749 18.49 -6.19 13.56
C THR A 749 18.36 -4.94 14.42
N GLY A 750 18.21 -3.79 13.75
CA GLY A 750 18.06 -2.49 14.41
C GLY A 750 16.62 -2.20 14.79
N LYS A 751 15.73 -2.03 13.80
CA LYS A 751 14.30 -1.73 13.99
C LYS A 751 13.37 -2.87 13.54
N GLY A 752 13.90 -4.07 13.32
CA GLY A 752 13.09 -5.25 12.99
C GLY A 752 12.51 -5.30 11.57
N ALA A 753 13.01 -4.49 10.64
CA ALA A 753 12.48 -4.45 9.27
C ALA A 753 12.56 -5.81 8.55
N ILE A 754 13.72 -6.48 8.62
CA ILE A 754 13.93 -7.81 8.01
C ILE A 754 13.16 -8.89 8.77
N ALA A 755 13.08 -8.81 10.10
CA ALA A 755 12.28 -9.74 10.90
C ALA A 755 10.78 -9.71 10.51
N ARG A 756 10.22 -8.50 10.30
CA ARG A 756 8.84 -8.33 9.80
C ARG A 756 8.66 -8.88 8.39
N GLU A 757 9.57 -8.54 7.49
CA GLU A 757 9.53 -9.01 6.09
C GLU A 757 9.57 -10.54 6.01
N LEU A 758 10.53 -11.16 6.71
CA LEU A 758 10.67 -12.61 6.76
C LEU A 758 9.42 -13.27 7.36
N GLY A 759 8.95 -12.78 8.51
CA GLY A 759 7.76 -13.32 9.16
C GLY A 759 6.52 -13.27 8.27
N ALA A 760 6.32 -12.17 7.53
CA ALA A 760 5.23 -12.02 6.58
C ALA A 760 5.39 -12.97 5.38
N ALA A 761 6.59 -13.06 4.80
CA ALA A 761 6.85 -13.88 3.63
C ALA A 761 6.73 -15.39 3.91
N LEU A 762 7.21 -15.86 5.07
CA LEU A 762 7.05 -17.26 5.48
C LEU A 762 5.60 -17.61 5.82
N ALA A 763 4.87 -16.68 6.44
CA ALA A 763 3.44 -16.85 6.69
C ALA A 763 2.66 -16.98 5.37
N ASP A 764 3.05 -16.19 4.36
CA ASP A 764 2.45 -16.24 3.04
C ASP A 764 2.77 -17.54 2.29
N HIS A 765 4.05 -17.93 2.27
CA HIS A 765 4.47 -19.20 1.68
C HIS A 765 3.70 -20.38 2.28
N GLY A 766 3.61 -20.48 3.61
CA GLY A 766 2.86 -21.56 4.26
C GLY A 766 1.37 -21.58 3.94
N ARG A 767 0.75 -20.42 3.74
CA ARG A 767 -0.65 -20.35 3.27
C ARG A 767 -0.81 -20.82 1.82
N ARG A 768 0.15 -20.49 0.95
CA ARG A 768 0.09 -20.82 -0.49
C ARG A 768 0.42 -22.28 -0.77
N THR A 769 1.44 -22.84 -0.11
CA THR A 769 1.99 -24.16 -0.45
C THR A 769 1.59 -25.26 0.54
N GLY A 770 1.06 -24.88 1.72
CA GLY A 770 0.85 -25.81 2.84
C GLY A 770 2.14 -26.18 3.59
N VAL A 771 3.30 -25.71 3.16
CA VAL A 771 4.60 -25.98 3.80
C VAL A 771 4.96 -24.83 4.74
N ALA A 772 4.92 -25.09 6.05
CA ALA A 772 5.23 -24.08 7.06
C ALA A 772 6.69 -24.17 7.52
N PHE A 773 7.41 -23.06 7.42
CA PHE A 773 8.70 -22.87 8.08
C PHE A 773 8.50 -22.13 9.42
N PRO A 774 9.28 -22.45 10.47
CA PRO A 774 9.35 -21.62 11.67
C PRO A 774 9.74 -20.19 11.33
N ARG A 775 9.10 -19.22 12.00
CA ARG A 775 9.26 -17.78 11.70
C ARG A 775 10.35 -17.10 12.51
N ASP A 776 11.09 -17.85 13.30
CA ASP A 776 12.16 -17.32 14.13
C ASP A 776 13.36 -16.91 13.26
N LEU A 777 13.81 -15.67 13.43
CA LEU A 777 15.07 -15.18 12.89
C LEU A 777 16.13 -15.21 14.00
N ALA A 778 17.25 -15.87 13.74
CA ALA A 778 18.43 -15.83 14.60
C ALA A 778 19.38 -14.72 14.13
N VAL A 779 19.84 -13.86 15.05
CA VAL A 779 20.76 -12.78 14.72
C VAL A 779 21.94 -12.72 15.69
N LEU A 780 23.09 -12.24 15.22
CA LEU A 780 24.24 -12.03 16.11
C LEU A 780 23.93 -10.95 17.16
N ALA A 781 23.38 -9.82 16.73
CA ALA A 781 23.03 -8.69 17.60
C ALA A 781 21.62 -8.14 17.33
N ASP A 782 20.84 -7.94 18.39
CA ASP A 782 19.50 -7.34 18.32
C ASP A 782 19.33 -6.24 19.38
N PRO A 783 19.92 -5.05 19.15
CA PRO A 783 19.68 -3.89 19.99
C PRO A 783 18.24 -3.35 19.88
N GLY A 784 17.49 -3.79 18.86
CA GLY A 784 16.10 -3.41 18.63
C GLY A 784 15.06 -4.14 19.45
N ARG A 785 15.43 -5.26 20.08
CA ARG A 785 14.53 -6.16 20.80
C ARG A 785 13.39 -6.67 19.91
N CYS A 786 13.75 -7.18 18.73
CA CYS A 786 12.83 -7.60 17.66
C CYS A 786 12.73 -9.13 17.47
N VAL A 787 13.69 -9.92 17.96
CA VAL A 787 13.74 -11.38 17.80
C VAL A 787 14.07 -12.10 19.11
N ARG A 788 13.68 -13.38 19.20
CA ARG A 788 13.94 -14.24 20.38
C ARG A 788 15.35 -14.84 20.38
N LEU A 789 15.85 -15.21 19.20
CA LEU A 789 17.14 -15.86 19.02
C LEU A 789 18.20 -14.80 18.71
N ALA A 790 18.92 -14.36 19.74
CA ALA A 790 19.93 -13.31 19.60
C ALA A 790 21.17 -13.64 20.43
N GLY A 791 22.35 -13.43 19.83
CA GLY A 791 23.64 -13.57 20.51
C GLY A 791 23.84 -12.52 21.60
N THR A 792 23.39 -11.29 21.34
CA THR A 792 23.44 -10.18 22.30
C THR A 792 22.40 -9.09 21.99
N ARG A 793 22.06 -8.28 22.99
CA ARG A 793 21.27 -7.03 22.87
C ARG A 793 22.15 -5.79 22.77
N ASP A 794 23.46 -5.95 22.86
CA ASP A 794 24.39 -4.84 22.82
C ASP A 794 24.45 -4.21 21.42
N ASP A 795 24.67 -2.91 21.39
CA ASP A 795 24.86 -2.14 20.16
C ASP A 795 26.32 -1.70 20.02
N PHE A 796 27.11 -2.45 19.26
CA PHE A 796 28.51 -2.17 18.96
C PHE A 796 28.81 -2.39 17.46
N LEU A 797 29.98 -1.96 17.01
CA LEU A 797 30.37 -2.11 15.61
C LEU A 797 30.73 -3.58 15.30
N VAL A 798 29.83 -4.28 14.61
CA VAL A 798 30.14 -5.59 14.01
C VAL A 798 31.05 -5.37 12.78
N PRO A 799 32.30 -5.87 12.74
CA PRO A 799 33.26 -5.56 11.67
C PRO A 799 32.78 -5.92 10.26
N SER A 800 31.98 -6.98 10.10
CA SER A 800 31.35 -7.35 8.82
C SER A 800 30.42 -6.27 8.26
N ALA A 801 29.99 -5.30 9.06
CA ALA A 801 29.21 -4.17 8.60
C ALA A 801 30.04 -3.13 7.81
N CYS A 802 31.37 -3.14 7.95
CA CYS A 802 32.25 -2.09 7.45
C CYS A 802 32.48 -2.20 5.93
N LEU A 803 33.03 -3.31 5.44
CA LEU A 803 33.69 -3.32 4.12
C LEU A 803 32.84 -3.91 2.96
N ASN A 804 31.51 -3.89 3.08
CA ASN A 804 30.59 -4.43 2.05
C ASN A 804 30.98 -5.84 1.58
N SER A 805 31.09 -6.06 0.26
CA SER A 805 31.38 -7.37 -0.32
C SER A 805 32.77 -7.89 0.09
N THR A 806 33.75 -7.02 0.30
CA THR A 806 35.14 -7.40 0.68
C THR A 806 35.28 -8.00 2.08
N VAL A 807 34.22 -7.99 2.90
CA VAL A 807 34.13 -8.74 4.17
C VAL A 807 32.91 -9.66 4.20
N SER A 808 32.30 -9.92 3.04
CA SER A 808 31.06 -10.69 2.91
C SER A 808 31.10 -11.63 1.71
N GLY A 809 32.25 -12.28 1.49
CA GLY A 809 32.43 -13.32 0.50
C GLY A 809 32.55 -12.82 -0.94
N LEU A 810 32.83 -11.51 -1.14
CA LEU A 810 32.82 -10.84 -2.45
C LEU A 810 31.49 -10.93 -3.20
N VAL A 811 30.39 -11.20 -2.48
CA VAL A 811 29.05 -11.27 -3.07
C VAL A 811 28.34 -9.92 -2.90
N SER A 812 27.68 -9.46 -3.96
CA SER A 812 26.87 -8.25 -3.98
C SER A 812 25.66 -8.36 -3.06
N ARG A 813 24.86 -7.28 -2.97
CA ARG A 813 23.47 -7.44 -2.51
C ARG A 813 22.70 -8.30 -3.52
N THR A 814 21.63 -8.94 -3.07
CA THR A 814 20.80 -9.73 -3.97
C THR A 814 19.99 -8.84 -4.89
N VAL A 815 19.71 -9.38 -6.07
CA VAL A 815 19.09 -8.70 -7.20
C VAL A 815 17.86 -9.49 -7.59
N LEU A 816 16.72 -8.80 -7.70
CA LEU A 816 15.51 -9.35 -8.27
C LEU A 816 15.19 -8.53 -9.52
N ASN A 817 15.77 -8.94 -10.64
CA ASN A 817 15.55 -8.35 -11.96
C ASN A 817 14.91 -9.41 -12.86
N ARG A 818 13.64 -9.18 -13.26
CA ARG A 818 12.84 -10.16 -13.99
C ARG A 818 13.23 -10.30 -15.47
N ASP A 819 14.01 -9.36 -16.00
CA ASP A 819 14.56 -9.47 -17.36
C ASP A 819 15.78 -10.39 -17.41
N LEU A 820 16.40 -10.64 -16.24
CA LEU A 820 17.61 -11.45 -16.09
C LEU A 820 17.36 -12.78 -15.37
N ILE A 821 16.27 -12.88 -14.60
CA ILE A 821 15.95 -14.01 -13.73
C ILE A 821 14.56 -14.54 -14.11
N GLY A 822 14.52 -15.78 -14.61
CA GLY A 822 13.29 -16.49 -14.94
C GLY A 822 12.49 -16.95 -13.70
N PRO A 823 11.22 -17.36 -13.88
CA PRO A 823 10.31 -17.70 -12.78
C PRO A 823 10.73 -18.92 -11.96
N ASP A 824 11.53 -19.82 -12.53
CA ASP A 824 12.06 -21.01 -11.85
C ASP A 824 13.52 -20.85 -11.41
N GLN A 825 14.09 -19.65 -11.49
CA GLN A 825 15.45 -19.36 -11.03
C GLN A 825 15.45 -18.71 -9.65
N PHE A 826 16.52 -18.93 -8.88
CA PHE A 826 16.74 -18.17 -7.66
C PHE A 826 16.94 -16.68 -7.98
N HIS A 827 16.68 -15.81 -7.02
CA HIS A 827 17.11 -14.42 -7.07
C HIS A 827 18.63 -14.33 -7.33
N GLY A 828 19.07 -13.26 -7.98
CA GLY A 828 20.43 -13.14 -8.48
C GLY A 828 21.39 -12.47 -7.51
N ALA A 829 22.68 -12.64 -7.73
CA ALA A 829 23.73 -11.81 -7.15
C ALA A 829 24.99 -11.85 -8.04
N LYS A 830 25.89 -10.89 -7.84
CA LYS A 830 27.18 -10.79 -8.53
C LYS A 830 28.31 -11.18 -7.59
N PHE A 831 29.27 -11.93 -8.11
CA PHE A 831 30.53 -12.25 -7.46
C PHE A 831 31.64 -11.34 -8.02
N TYR A 832 32.22 -10.51 -7.15
CA TYR A 832 33.27 -9.55 -7.50
C TYR A 832 34.66 -10.19 -7.43
N ALA A 833 34.93 -11.14 -8.31
CA ALA A 833 36.22 -11.85 -8.36
C ALA A 833 37.43 -10.90 -8.48
N ASP A 834 37.27 -9.77 -9.18
CA ASP A 834 38.33 -8.76 -9.37
C ASP A 834 38.74 -8.06 -8.07
N LEU A 835 37.90 -8.09 -7.02
CA LEU A 835 38.19 -7.51 -5.71
C LEU A 835 38.89 -8.49 -4.76
N ALA A 836 39.28 -9.69 -5.23
CA ALA A 836 39.99 -10.69 -4.43
C ALA A 836 41.22 -10.16 -3.67
N PRO A 837 42.06 -9.25 -4.21
CA PRO A 837 43.19 -8.71 -3.44
C PRO A 837 42.81 -7.89 -2.21
N ALA A 838 41.57 -7.40 -2.14
CA ALA A 838 41.03 -6.62 -1.02
C ALA A 838 40.12 -7.47 -0.10
N ASP A 839 39.95 -8.76 -0.39
CA ASP A 839 39.06 -9.64 0.37
C ASP A 839 39.64 -9.99 1.76
N VAL A 840 38.87 -9.68 2.79
CA VAL A 840 39.17 -9.97 4.19
C VAL A 840 38.11 -10.85 4.84
N SER A 841 37.21 -11.46 4.04
CA SER A 841 36.12 -12.31 4.52
C SER A 841 36.64 -13.51 5.33
N GLY A 842 37.64 -14.23 4.80
CA GLY A 842 38.29 -15.33 5.53
C GLY A 842 38.99 -14.85 6.80
N ARG A 843 39.74 -13.74 6.73
CA ARG A 843 40.43 -13.14 7.88
C ARG A 843 39.47 -12.76 9.01
N PHE A 844 38.29 -12.24 8.67
CA PHE A 844 37.22 -11.96 9.64
C PHE A 844 36.76 -13.23 10.35
N LEU A 845 36.44 -14.28 9.58
CA LEU A 845 35.98 -15.56 10.13
C LEU A 845 37.04 -16.20 11.04
N ASP A 846 38.28 -16.25 10.58
CA ASP A 846 39.39 -16.90 11.29
C ASP A 846 39.74 -16.15 12.58
N ALA A 847 39.68 -14.81 12.58
CA ALA A 847 39.93 -14.00 13.77
C ALA A 847 38.87 -14.22 14.87
N VAL A 848 37.60 -14.41 14.49
CA VAL A 848 36.52 -14.71 15.44
C VAL A 848 36.61 -16.17 15.91
N GLU A 849 36.82 -17.12 15.00
CA GLU A 849 36.96 -18.55 15.34
C GLU A 849 38.15 -18.80 16.28
N ALA A 850 39.27 -18.08 16.11
CA ALA A 850 40.42 -18.17 16.99
C ALA A 850 40.10 -17.88 18.46
N ARG A 851 38.99 -17.18 18.75
CA ARG A 851 38.52 -16.85 20.10
C ARG A 851 37.50 -17.84 20.65
N PHE A 852 37.01 -18.80 19.87
CA PHE A 852 35.99 -19.75 20.34
C PHE A 852 36.45 -20.57 21.55
N GLY A 853 37.73 -20.99 21.56
CA GLY A 853 38.31 -21.69 22.71
C GLY A 853 38.32 -20.84 23.99
N ASP A 854 38.59 -19.54 23.85
CA ASP A 854 38.69 -18.60 24.97
C ASP A 854 37.30 -18.34 25.60
N VAL A 855 36.25 -18.27 24.79
CA VAL A 855 34.90 -17.90 25.24
C VAL A 855 34.00 -19.10 25.59
N ARG A 856 34.42 -20.34 25.27
CA ARG A 856 33.60 -21.56 25.43
C ARG A 856 32.94 -21.67 26.81
N ASP A 857 33.73 -21.55 27.87
CA ASP A 857 33.23 -21.70 29.22
C ASP A 857 32.29 -20.55 29.62
N ALA A 858 32.48 -19.36 29.07
CA ALA A 858 31.58 -18.23 29.27
C ALA A 858 30.24 -18.46 28.57
N VAL A 859 30.26 -18.89 27.30
CA VAL A 859 29.05 -19.20 26.55
C VAL A 859 28.22 -20.26 27.26
N GLU A 860 28.82 -21.38 27.71
CA GLU A 860 28.07 -22.45 28.40
C GLU A 860 27.39 -21.98 29.69
N ARG A 861 28.00 -21.01 30.40
CA ARG A 861 27.39 -20.39 31.58
C ARG A 861 26.25 -19.44 31.20
N ASP A 862 26.44 -18.61 30.18
CA ASP A 862 25.62 -17.43 29.96
C ASP A 862 24.41 -17.68 29.04
N TRP A 863 24.50 -18.63 28.08
CA TRP A 863 23.53 -18.69 26.98
C TRP A 863 22.10 -18.97 27.42
N ARG A 864 21.89 -19.75 28.50
CA ARG A 864 20.55 -20.08 29.02
C ARG A 864 19.87 -18.87 29.66
N ASP A 865 20.64 -18.10 30.44
CA ASP A 865 20.14 -16.89 31.09
C ASP A 865 19.85 -15.80 30.06
N LEU A 866 20.72 -15.65 29.05
CA LEU A 866 20.48 -14.76 27.91
C LEU A 866 19.26 -15.20 27.10
N ALA A 867 19.11 -16.50 26.80
CA ALA A 867 17.95 -17.02 26.08
C ALA A 867 16.63 -16.77 26.85
N ALA A 868 16.65 -16.87 28.18
CA ALA A 868 15.51 -16.54 29.03
C ALA A 868 15.22 -15.03 29.01
N ALA A 869 16.25 -14.19 29.13
CA ALA A 869 16.12 -12.72 29.06
C ALA A 869 15.64 -12.23 27.69
N HIS A 870 15.88 -13.00 26.62
CA HIS A 870 15.50 -12.65 25.25
C HIS A 870 14.11 -13.17 24.83
N GLN A 871 13.37 -13.85 25.72
CA GLN A 871 12.02 -14.36 25.40
C GLN A 871 11.02 -13.25 25.08
N ASP A 872 11.12 -12.13 25.80
CA ASP A 872 10.21 -11.00 25.66
C ASP A 872 10.70 -10.03 24.56
N VAL A 873 9.97 -10.00 23.45
CA VAL A 873 10.22 -9.11 22.30
C VAL A 873 9.28 -7.92 22.41
N ASP A 874 9.81 -6.75 22.76
CA ASP A 874 9.03 -5.54 23.05
C ASP A 874 9.07 -4.48 21.92
N TRP A 875 9.88 -4.70 20.89
CA TRP A 875 10.06 -3.76 19.77
C TRP A 875 10.48 -2.35 20.20
N ALA A 876 11.18 -2.21 21.33
CA ALA A 876 11.64 -0.93 21.87
C ALA A 876 12.41 -0.09 20.82
N GLY A 877 13.15 -0.76 19.93
CA GLY A 877 13.85 -0.12 18.83
C GLY A 877 12.93 0.62 17.85
N TRP A 878 11.79 0.03 17.51
CA TRP A 878 10.81 0.66 16.62
C TRP A 878 10.15 1.87 17.28
N ALA A 879 9.73 1.73 18.54
CA ALA A 879 9.16 2.83 19.32
C ALA A 879 10.14 4.00 19.46
N ALA A 880 11.44 3.73 19.65
CA ALA A 880 12.47 4.76 19.69
C ALA A 880 12.62 5.49 18.35
N VAL A 881 12.55 4.77 17.23
CA VAL A 881 12.58 5.39 15.89
C VAL A 881 11.38 6.32 15.70
N GLU A 882 10.18 5.93 16.11
CA GLU A 882 8.98 6.78 16.02
C GLU A 882 9.11 8.06 16.84
N ARG A 883 9.59 7.95 18.09
CA ARG A 883 9.86 9.13 18.93
C ARG A 883 10.89 10.07 18.31
N ILE A 884 11.95 9.53 17.70
CA ILE A 884 12.97 10.33 17.03
C ILE A 884 12.41 11.03 15.78
N VAL A 885 11.57 10.33 15.01
CA VAL A 885 10.88 10.90 13.84
C VAL A 885 10.06 12.12 14.23
N GLU A 886 9.26 12.01 15.29
CA GLU A 886 8.45 13.11 15.82
C GLU A 886 9.32 14.25 16.39
N ALA A 887 10.25 13.93 17.30
CA ALA A 887 11.04 14.93 18.02
C ALA A 887 11.92 15.79 17.10
N TYR A 888 12.41 15.21 16.00
CA TYR A 888 13.29 15.90 15.05
C TYR A 888 12.58 16.33 13.76
N GLY A 889 11.26 16.19 13.66
CA GLY A 889 10.48 16.59 12.48
C GLY A 889 10.88 15.86 11.20
N ILE A 890 11.27 14.59 11.31
CA ILE A 890 11.70 13.76 10.18
C ILE A 890 10.44 13.11 9.58
N GLY A 891 10.15 13.34 8.30
CA GLY A 891 8.93 12.83 7.66
C GLY A 891 8.95 11.35 7.25
N ASP A 892 10.08 10.64 7.42
CA ASP A 892 10.25 9.24 7.04
C ASP A 892 11.15 8.48 8.02
N VAL A 893 10.63 7.40 8.60
CA VAL A 893 11.35 6.44 9.47
C VAL A 893 12.60 5.84 8.81
N ASN A 894 12.72 5.85 7.48
CA ASN A 894 13.90 5.37 6.75
C ASN A 894 15.10 6.32 6.85
N LEU A 895 14.89 7.59 7.22
CA LEU A 895 15.94 8.57 7.45
C LEU A 895 16.57 8.46 8.85
N VAL A 896 15.95 7.67 9.73
CA VAL A 896 16.50 7.30 11.04
C VAL A 896 17.20 5.95 10.92
N LYS A 897 18.50 5.94 11.21
CA LYS A 897 19.39 4.79 11.05
C LYS A 897 19.92 4.35 12.42
N PRO A 898 19.16 3.48 13.12
CA PRO A 898 19.48 3.08 14.48
C PRO A 898 20.62 2.06 14.52
N GLY A 899 21.51 2.23 15.50
CA GLY A 899 22.61 1.32 15.76
C GLY A 899 23.96 1.86 15.30
N VAL A 900 25.04 1.37 15.92
CA VAL A 900 26.42 1.77 15.61
C VAL A 900 26.78 1.51 14.16
N GLY A 901 26.47 0.32 13.64
CA GLY A 901 26.78 -0.06 12.25
C GLY A 901 26.03 0.81 11.22
N GLU A 902 24.74 1.07 11.44
CA GLU A 902 23.93 1.90 10.56
C GLU A 902 24.32 3.38 10.63
N THR A 903 24.65 3.90 11.82
CA THR A 903 25.17 5.25 12.01
C THR A 903 26.50 5.43 11.28
N THR A 904 27.39 4.44 11.37
CA THR A 904 28.67 4.42 10.65
C THR A 904 28.43 4.48 9.14
N ARG A 905 27.46 3.75 8.60
CA ARG A 905 27.09 3.81 7.17
C ARG A 905 26.55 5.17 6.75
N VAL A 906 25.73 5.82 7.59
CA VAL A 906 25.25 7.18 7.33
C VAL A 906 26.42 8.15 7.22
N LEU A 907 27.32 8.11 8.21
CA LEU A 907 28.51 8.94 8.27
C LEU A 907 29.53 8.66 7.17
N LEU A 908 29.39 7.59 6.39
CA LEU A 908 30.32 7.26 5.32
C LEU A 908 29.71 7.45 3.94
N ARG A 909 28.42 7.18 3.78
CA ARG A 909 27.79 6.92 2.47
C ARG A 909 26.52 7.72 2.20
N ARG A 910 26.12 8.59 3.13
CA ARG A 910 24.91 9.41 3.02
C ARG A 910 25.25 10.86 3.33
N VAL A 911 24.25 11.73 3.27
CA VAL A 911 24.33 13.11 3.78
C VAL A 911 23.89 13.09 5.25
N PRO A 912 24.82 12.94 6.21
CA PRO A 912 24.49 12.93 7.63
C PRO A 912 23.96 14.30 8.09
N TRP A 913 22.95 14.29 8.95
CA TRP A 913 22.41 15.49 9.58
C TRP A 913 22.83 15.63 11.03
N ARG A 914 22.57 14.60 11.84
CA ARG A 914 22.95 14.55 13.27
C ARG A 914 23.25 13.12 13.67
N VAL A 915 24.03 12.96 14.73
CA VAL A 915 24.21 11.69 15.43
C VAL A 915 23.68 11.83 16.84
N LEU A 916 22.74 10.98 17.22
CA LEU A 916 22.24 10.88 18.59
C LEU A 916 23.04 9.81 19.32
N VAL A 917 23.53 10.09 20.52
CA VAL A 917 24.32 9.15 21.33
C VAL A 917 23.70 9.01 22.70
N ARG A 918 23.62 7.77 23.20
CA ARG A 918 23.13 7.51 24.53
C ARG A 918 24.13 7.98 25.60
N PRO A 919 23.71 8.66 26.67
CA PRO A 919 24.64 9.25 27.64
C PRO A 919 25.55 8.26 28.36
N ASP A 920 25.10 7.03 28.58
CA ASP A 920 25.75 5.98 29.37
C ASP A 920 26.47 4.91 28.51
N VAL A 921 26.62 5.16 27.21
CA VAL A 921 27.31 4.24 26.31
C VAL A 921 28.80 4.14 26.66
N ASP A 922 29.39 2.94 26.50
CA ASP A 922 30.84 2.79 26.55
C ASP A 922 31.48 3.70 25.48
N PRO A 923 32.38 4.63 25.86
CA PRO A 923 33.06 5.49 24.91
C PRO A 923 33.77 4.73 23.78
N ALA A 924 34.23 3.49 24.03
CA ALA A 924 34.86 2.64 23.03
C ALA A 924 33.89 2.23 21.91
N ASP A 925 32.62 1.94 22.23
CA ASP A 925 31.63 1.44 21.27
C ASP A 925 31.17 2.52 20.26
N VAL A 926 31.37 3.80 20.58
CA VAL A 926 31.01 4.95 19.73
C VAL A 926 32.21 5.83 19.35
N ALA A 927 33.44 5.42 19.68
CA ALA A 927 34.66 6.21 19.45
C ALA A 927 34.83 6.58 17.97
N HIS A 928 34.67 5.60 17.07
CA HIS A 928 34.77 5.82 15.63
C HIS A 928 33.62 6.67 15.08
N VAL A 929 32.40 6.50 15.60
CA VAL A 929 31.24 7.33 15.23
C VAL A 929 31.52 8.80 15.56
N ARG A 930 32.05 9.07 16.76
CA ARG A 930 32.41 10.44 17.19
C ARG A 930 33.53 11.01 16.32
N HIS A 931 34.53 10.20 15.98
CA HIS A 931 35.62 10.60 15.09
C HIS A 931 35.11 10.98 13.70
N LEU A 932 34.32 10.10 13.06
CA LEU A 932 33.72 10.33 11.75
C LEU A 932 32.77 11.53 11.73
N ALA A 933 31.97 11.71 12.79
CA ALA A 933 31.09 12.86 12.92
C ALA A 933 31.88 14.17 13.04
N ALA A 934 32.97 14.19 13.81
CA ALA A 934 33.85 15.35 13.93
C ALA A 934 34.54 15.70 12.60
N GLU A 935 35.03 14.70 11.87
CA GLU A 935 35.66 14.88 10.55
C GLU A 935 34.68 15.48 9.54
N ARG A 936 33.41 15.07 9.57
CA ARG A 936 32.36 15.56 8.66
C ARG A 936 31.60 16.78 9.16
N GLY A 937 31.96 17.32 10.33
CA GLY A 937 31.25 18.45 10.93
C GLY A 937 29.78 18.16 11.29
N VAL A 938 29.46 16.89 11.57
CA VAL A 938 28.11 16.46 11.95
C VAL A 938 27.94 16.61 13.47
N PRO A 939 26.91 17.34 13.94
CA PRO A 939 26.68 17.50 15.37
C PRO A 939 26.34 16.15 16.03
N VAL A 940 26.97 15.91 17.19
CA VAL A 940 26.69 14.77 18.07
C VAL A 940 25.90 15.27 19.27
N GLU A 941 24.69 14.75 19.44
CA GLU A 941 23.74 15.14 20.47
C GLU A 941 23.53 13.98 21.46
N THR A 942 23.51 14.28 22.76
CA THR A 942 23.26 13.27 23.78
C THR A 942 21.75 13.17 24.04
N VAL A 943 21.18 11.98 23.89
CA VAL A 943 19.73 11.73 24.05
C VAL A 943 19.51 10.58 25.03
N ALA A 944 18.73 10.83 26.08
CA ALA A 944 18.36 9.81 27.07
C ALA A 944 17.41 8.76 26.47
N ASP A 945 17.30 7.60 27.13
CA ASP A 945 16.32 6.55 26.81
C ASP A 945 16.39 5.99 25.37
N LEU A 946 17.58 6.01 24.77
CA LEU A 946 17.84 5.30 23.51
C LEU A 946 18.05 3.80 23.77
N PRO A 947 17.37 2.89 23.05
CA PRO A 947 17.71 1.47 23.11
C PRO A 947 19.07 1.18 22.44
N TYR A 948 19.52 2.11 21.58
CA TYR A 948 20.77 2.04 20.84
C TYR A 948 21.89 2.84 21.51
N SER A 949 23.14 2.44 21.27
CA SER A 949 24.34 3.19 21.61
C SER A 949 24.38 4.52 20.85
N CYS A 950 24.03 4.49 19.56
CA CYS A 950 23.83 5.70 18.76
C CYS A 950 22.83 5.54 17.61
N VAL A 951 22.35 6.66 17.08
CA VAL A 951 21.44 6.74 15.93
C VAL A 951 21.93 7.80 14.96
N GLY A 952 22.11 7.43 13.70
CA GLY A 952 22.43 8.36 12.62
C GLY A 952 21.16 8.91 11.99
N LEU A 953 21.06 10.23 11.84
CA LEU A 953 19.97 10.90 11.13
C LEU A 953 20.46 11.36 9.76
N ILE A 954 19.69 11.07 8.71
CA ILE A 954 19.96 11.54 7.34
C ILE A 954 19.19 12.84 7.12
N HIS A 955 19.80 13.80 6.40
CA HIS A 955 19.17 15.10 6.19
C HIS A 955 17.91 14.98 5.29
N PRO A 956 16.73 15.44 5.74
CA PRO A 956 15.48 15.26 5.00
C PRO A 956 15.38 16.08 3.71
N ARG A 957 16.23 17.11 3.52
CA ARG A 957 16.30 17.94 2.29
C ARG A 957 17.36 17.52 1.27
N PHE A 958 18.28 16.60 1.60
CA PHE A 958 19.47 16.30 0.78
C PHE A 958 19.59 14.83 0.37
N THR A 959 18.46 14.14 0.19
CA THR A 959 18.43 12.79 -0.38
C THR A 959 17.86 12.85 -1.80
N ALA A 960 18.63 12.66 -2.88
CA ALA A 960 20.07 12.38 -3.00
C ALA A 960 20.67 12.93 -4.33
N GLY A 961 22.00 13.05 -4.36
CA GLY A 961 22.81 13.67 -5.45
C GLY A 961 23.92 14.67 -5.02
N ALA A 962 24.21 14.87 -3.72
CA ALA A 962 24.95 16.07 -3.25
C ALA A 962 26.31 15.84 -2.55
N THR A 963 27.05 14.76 -2.86
CA THR A 963 28.46 14.65 -2.46
C THR A 963 29.37 14.73 -3.67
N GLY A 964 30.23 15.75 -3.72
CA GLY A 964 31.33 15.82 -4.68
C GLY A 964 32.34 14.70 -4.47
N ALA A 965 33.20 14.47 -5.46
CA ALA A 965 34.20 13.40 -5.48
C ALA A 965 35.22 13.42 -4.30
N ASP A 966 35.18 14.46 -3.46
CA ASP A 966 36.02 14.68 -2.28
C ASP A 966 35.32 14.38 -0.94
N GLY A 967 34.02 14.04 -0.95
CA GLY A 967 33.28 13.65 0.26
C GLY A 967 32.92 14.80 1.21
N LEU A 968 33.05 16.06 0.76
CA LEU A 968 32.67 17.25 1.53
C LEU A 968 31.32 17.82 1.06
N THR A 969 30.59 18.46 1.98
CA THR A 969 29.34 19.18 1.70
C THR A 969 29.62 20.42 0.86
N VAL A 970 28.88 20.59 -0.25
CA VAL A 970 28.85 21.86 -0.98
C VAL A 970 28.24 22.92 -0.05
N ARG A 971 29.03 23.92 0.35
CA ARG A 971 28.55 25.04 1.17
C ARG A 971 27.61 25.92 0.34
N ALA A 972 26.38 26.07 0.79
CA ALA A 972 25.45 27.06 0.28
C ALA A 972 25.61 28.37 1.07
N ASP A 973 26.46 29.26 0.56
CA ASP A 973 26.38 30.71 0.78
C ASP A 973 26.69 31.38 -0.57
N ALA A 974 25.65 31.58 -1.38
CA ALA A 974 25.52 32.60 -2.43
C ALA A 974 24.06 32.69 -2.88
#